data_AF-A0AAW6F411-F1
#
_entry.id   AF-A0AAW6F411-F1
#
_cell.length_a   1.000
_cell.length_b   1.000
_cell.length_c   1.000
_cell.angle_alpha   90.00
_cell.angle_beta   90.00
_cell.angle_gamma   90.00
#
_symmetry.space_group_name_H-M   'P 1'
#
loop_
_entity.id
_entity.type
_entity.pdbx_description
1 polymer ?
#
loop_
_entity_poly.entity_id
_entity_poly.type
_entity_poly.pdbx_seq_one_letter_code
_entity_poly.pdbx_strand_id
1 'polypeptide(L)'
;MNKKFSTLLAGVALLSAMSANAQTTPAQNVLPTANGAYSIGKLVEGANSGLFQLKDEASGKVLSMDEDGVLSLVASSSTSTGLANTLWCVTVSSENQGQAPKFDFMNKGTGRMLDITMAEILKSESQVDLTPTTGGEIAGWAFSRTITKLEDKRPLFSYFTTDSVVGFTTTNGVKVQKWAAKDVQNNTFAAFTLQAPGQVYLSANELNTIFGNQKADAGVKLGFDKDILGTTLTNPFNANKFVAEGAGDADSRYLFVSDLKKEAYLKVDTAYTNETGYKFLAYNWTKKGETGTALDAVENSAIKDQHKFAFLYSPAYDSLYIYVKQITWKEDNVKYWEDAAANTGANWRVSLQDLIKNETRILTVDSKDQNTHISLGYKDCTAVESTKTSLKDGVYYITNKAGKYLASPIYRNGEIEWTTVNANEQNVAHMPAYQWVILKKNVTDKNNISTLEVYNREFSDGVLADYTLNLNKKAGATYWYLTADVNSANGVTINSTDSLFFELVPAASVADSLLGYKNLDKEELMINKYTFNYWHPYATDKYIAKSSKDSTLTVLEGKTAFNLDTLVNDAAAVKAQYGFPVTAAVAKRINGLKNLYRTVYVASNDNAKKNIWSVNKEEKFNVSQYSTDNNTKLTSGYYFKENNQIDGKCYHAVIAVTKEAGKYVMKLTSTKAGVSDYDGAATLKAQMLNETRTSAFYIAPDETPLYRQFNNALLGENVDNSADSLMFKETIRGEYLMDEHNGNLLNKDVDYAGIWGEAKADGKLAFRIDTAWLTRGAGKVKPQYLVSAYRELIEGEKI
;
A
#
# COMPACT_ATOMS: atom_id res chain seq x y z
N MET A 1 53.16 37.45 -22.36
CA MET A 1 53.53 36.05 -22.69
C MET A 1 52.32 35.17 -22.44
N ASN A 2 51.64 34.78 -23.52
CA ASN A 2 50.38 34.04 -23.53
C ASN A 2 50.65 32.54 -23.69
N LYS A 3 50.12 31.72 -22.78
CA LYS A 3 49.79 30.31 -23.07
C LYS A 3 48.43 29.99 -22.42
N LYS A 4 47.37 30.06 -23.23
CA LYS A 4 46.03 29.57 -22.89
C LYS A 4 45.93 28.13 -23.40
N PHE A 5 45.78 27.17 -22.48
CA PHE A 5 45.33 25.83 -22.80
C PHE A 5 43.80 25.87 -22.93
N SER A 6 43.29 25.66 -24.15
CA SER A 6 41.86 25.64 -24.45
C SER A 6 41.36 24.20 -24.40
N THR A 7 40.29 23.98 -23.63
CA THR A 7 39.62 22.72 -23.37
C THR A 7 39.01 22.14 -24.65
N LEU A 8 39.19 20.84 -24.84
CA LEU A 8 38.78 20.05 -25.99
C LEU A 8 37.24 20.08 -26.16
N LEU A 9 36.77 20.88 -27.12
CA LEU A 9 35.42 20.82 -27.65
C LEU A 9 35.42 19.72 -28.73
N ALA A 10 34.85 18.55 -28.45
CA ALA A 10 34.64 17.52 -29.46
C ALA A 10 33.45 17.89 -30.36
N GLY A 11 33.60 18.99 -31.10
CA GLY A 11 32.82 19.29 -32.29
C GLY A 11 33.70 18.97 -33.49
N VAL A 12 33.64 17.74 -34.00
CA VAL A 12 34.31 17.38 -35.25
C VAL A 12 33.50 18.01 -36.38
N ALA A 13 34.01 19.13 -36.90
CA ALA A 13 33.61 19.63 -38.20
C ALA A 13 34.02 18.60 -39.27
N LEU A 14 33.05 17.88 -39.83
CA LEU A 14 33.21 17.01 -40.99
C LEU A 14 33.51 17.85 -42.24
N LEU A 15 34.79 18.02 -42.55
CA LEU A 15 35.27 18.34 -43.89
C LEU A 15 35.97 17.10 -44.43
N SER A 16 35.25 16.27 -45.17
CA SER A 16 35.81 15.17 -45.96
C SER A 16 36.55 15.74 -47.17
N ALA A 17 37.83 16.06 -46.99
CA ALA A 17 38.76 16.20 -48.11
C ALA A 17 39.14 14.80 -48.59
N MET A 18 38.79 14.48 -49.84
CA MET A 18 39.12 13.22 -50.48
C MET A 18 40.63 13.17 -50.74
N SER A 19 41.35 12.27 -50.06
CA SER A 19 42.65 11.79 -50.53
C SER A 19 42.44 10.43 -51.19
N ALA A 20 42.36 10.44 -52.52
CA ALA A 20 42.49 9.26 -53.34
C ALA A 20 43.92 8.72 -53.19
N ASN A 21 44.09 7.64 -52.44
CA ASN A 21 45.23 6.74 -52.59
C ASN A 21 44.68 5.33 -52.73
N ALA A 22 45.09 4.67 -53.81
CA ALA A 22 44.80 3.28 -54.12
C ALA A 22 45.29 2.39 -52.97
N GLN A 23 44.35 1.77 -52.26
CA GLN A 23 44.66 0.66 -51.35
C GLN A 23 44.08 -0.60 -51.98
N THR A 24 44.94 -1.40 -52.62
CA THR A 24 44.58 -2.67 -53.27
C THR A 24 44.43 -3.82 -52.26
N THR A 25 44.65 -3.57 -50.97
CA THR A 25 44.40 -4.52 -49.89
C THR A 25 43.46 -3.92 -48.84
N PRO A 26 42.31 -4.54 -48.58
CA PRO A 26 41.37 -4.06 -47.57
C PRO A 26 41.93 -4.08 -46.14
N ALA A 27 41.45 -3.13 -45.32
CA ALA A 27 41.90 -2.98 -43.94
C ALA A 27 41.48 -4.17 -43.05
N GLN A 28 42.45 -4.72 -42.33
CA GLN A 28 42.26 -5.74 -41.31
C GLN A 28 42.37 -5.08 -39.94
N ASN A 29 41.25 -4.64 -39.38
CA ASN A 29 41.25 -3.93 -38.10
C ASN A 29 41.12 -4.91 -36.94
N VAL A 30 41.78 -4.57 -35.83
CA VAL A 30 41.51 -5.21 -34.54
C VAL A 30 40.22 -4.62 -33.97
N LEU A 31 39.35 -5.48 -33.41
CA LEU A 31 38.16 -5.01 -32.71
C LEU A 31 38.59 -4.10 -31.54
N PRO A 32 38.10 -2.85 -31.44
CA PRO A 32 38.63 -1.88 -30.49
C PRO A 32 38.55 -2.32 -29.02
N THR A 33 39.55 -1.95 -28.23
CA THR A 33 39.44 -2.01 -26.78
C THR A 33 38.44 -0.96 -26.32
N ALA A 34 37.49 -1.34 -25.47
CA ALA A 34 36.51 -0.41 -24.94
C ALA A 34 37.20 0.67 -24.09
N ASN A 35 36.93 1.94 -24.37
CA ASN A 35 37.53 3.04 -23.62
C ASN A 35 37.06 3.04 -22.16
N GLY A 36 37.97 3.36 -21.24
CA GLY A 36 37.65 3.51 -19.83
C GLY A 36 36.77 4.73 -19.52
N ALA A 37 36.36 4.84 -18.26
CA ALA A 37 35.67 6.02 -17.75
C ALA A 37 36.53 7.29 -17.90
N TYR A 38 35.88 8.45 -18.02
CA TYR A 38 36.56 9.73 -18.23
C TYR A 38 35.87 10.87 -17.47
N SER A 39 36.63 11.93 -17.18
CA SER A 39 36.15 13.09 -16.42
C SER A 39 35.14 13.91 -17.22
N ILE A 40 34.19 14.50 -16.50
CA ILE A 40 33.15 15.37 -17.07
C ILE A 40 33.52 16.82 -16.80
N GLY A 41 33.52 17.66 -17.84
CA GLY A 41 33.94 19.05 -17.71
C GLY A 41 32.90 19.95 -17.04
N LYS A 42 31.61 19.75 -17.31
CA LYS A 42 30.53 20.63 -16.85
C LYS A 42 29.18 19.91 -16.81
N LEU A 43 28.26 20.45 -16.00
CA LEU A 43 26.82 20.16 -16.02
C LEU A 43 26.03 21.44 -16.26
N VAL A 44 24.75 21.29 -16.57
CA VAL A 44 23.79 22.38 -16.63
C VAL A 44 22.87 22.34 -15.41
N GLU A 45 22.31 23.50 -15.08
CA GLU A 45 21.21 23.59 -14.13
C GLU A 45 19.98 22.83 -14.67
N GLY A 46 19.25 22.18 -13.77
CA GLY A 46 18.15 21.28 -14.09
C GLY A 46 18.61 19.86 -14.44
N ALA A 47 17.78 19.14 -15.19
CA ALA A 47 18.04 17.76 -15.58
C ALA A 47 19.15 17.69 -16.63
N ASN A 48 20.19 16.89 -16.36
CA ASN A 48 21.27 16.67 -17.30
C ASN A 48 20.99 15.44 -18.16
N SER A 49 21.21 15.57 -19.47
CA SER A 49 20.89 14.49 -20.42
C SER A 49 21.84 13.30 -20.38
N GLY A 50 22.89 13.27 -19.56
CA GLY A 50 23.91 12.21 -19.57
C GLY A 50 23.72 11.17 -18.47
N LEU A 51 24.26 9.97 -18.68
CA LEU A 51 24.38 8.93 -17.66
C LEU A 51 25.78 8.97 -17.05
N PHE A 52 25.86 8.95 -15.72
CA PHE A 52 27.08 9.21 -14.97
C PHE A 52 27.34 8.15 -13.91
N GLN A 53 28.57 8.05 -13.42
CA GLN A 53 28.95 7.19 -12.31
C GLN A 53 29.56 8.01 -11.17
N LEU A 54 29.22 7.65 -9.94
CA LEU A 54 29.84 8.19 -8.73
C LEU A 54 30.99 7.26 -8.32
N LYS A 55 32.22 7.65 -8.62
CA LYS A 55 33.42 6.89 -8.27
C LYS A 55 33.88 7.27 -6.87
N ASP A 56 33.95 6.31 -5.96
CA ASP A 56 34.56 6.46 -4.64
C ASP A 56 36.09 6.54 -4.78
N GLU A 57 36.69 7.58 -4.20
CA GLU A 57 38.12 7.84 -4.36
C GLU A 57 39.00 6.89 -3.55
N ALA A 58 38.50 6.36 -2.42
CA ALA A 58 39.27 5.47 -1.56
C ALA A 58 39.47 4.08 -2.20
N SER A 59 38.41 3.53 -2.77
CA SER A 59 38.40 2.18 -3.36
C SER A 59 38.59 2.15 -4.86
N GLY A 60 38.38 3.28 -5.56
CA GLY A 60 38.33 3.35 -7.03
C GLY A 60 37.10 2.67 -7.64
N LYS A 61 36.17 2.18 -6.81
CA LYS A 61 34.91 1.54 -7.22
C LYS A 61 33.82 2.59 -7.47
N VAL A 62 32.71 2.17 -8.06
CA VAL A 62 31.55 3.04 -8.33
C VAL A 62 30.36 2.66 -7.46
N LEU A 63 29.57 3.67 -7.08
CA LEU A 63 28.34 3.50 -6.31
C LEU A 63 27.27 2.82 -7.18
N SER A 64 26.70 1.74 -6.65
CA SER A 64 25.64 0.94 -7.25
C SER A 64 24.43 0.88 -6.32
N MET A 65 23.25 0.73 -6.90
CA MET A 65 22.00 0.46 -6.18
C MET A 65 21.35 -0.80 -6.75
N ASP A 66 20.99 -1.75 -5.89
CA ASP A 66 20.23 -2.93 -6.32
C ASP A 66 18.71 -2.67 -6.33
N GLU A 67 17.95 -3.67 -6.76
CA GLU A 67 16.50 -3.57 -6.90
C GLU A 67 15.78 -3.20 -5.61
N ASP A 68 16.30 -3.59 -4.44
CA ASP A 68 15.72 -3.30 -3.13
C ASP A 68 16.13 -1.91 -2.60
N GLY A 69 17.00 -1.21 -3.34
CA GLY A 69 17.51 0.11 -2.97
C GLY A 69 18.72 0.05 -2.04
N VAL A 70 19.36 -1.12 -1.91
CA VAL A 70 20.58 -1.28 -1.10
C VAL A 70 21.75 -0.73 -1.89
N LEU A 71 22.56 0.10 -1.23
CA LEU A 71 23.72 0.75 -1.81
C LEU A 71 24.99 -0.08 -1.58
N SER A 72 25.81 -0.21 -2.62
CA SER A 72 27.10 -0.91 -2.54
C SER A 72 28.15 -0.28 -3.47
N LEU A 73 29.42 -0.59 -3.22
CA LEU A 73 30.53 -0.21 -4.10
C LEU A 73 30.96 -1.41 -4.95
N VAL A 74 30.85 -1.27 -6.26
CA VAL A 74 31.20 -2.31 -7.24
C VAL A 74 32.33 -1.85 -8.15
N ALA A 75 33.10 -2.79 -8.68
CA ALA A 75 34.08 -2.45 -9.70
C ALA A 75 33.39 -1.77 -10.88
N SER A 76 34.01 -0.75 -11.47
CA SER A 76 33.52 -0.18 -12.73
C SER A 76 33.57 -1.28 -13.79
N SER A 77 32.41 -1.80 -14.18
CA SER A 77 32.32 -2.99 -15.02
C SER A 77 33.00 -2.78 -16.37
N SER A 78 33.75 -3.80 -16.82
CA SER A 78 34.23 -3.91 -18.20
C SER A 78 33.21 -4.59 -19.13
N THR A 79 32.09 -5.07 -18.57
CA THR A 79 31.01 -5.73 -19.29
C THR A 79 29.69 -4.96 -19.14
N SER A 80 28.72 -5.23 -20.00
CA SER A 80 27.40 -4.62 -19.92
C SER A 80 26.58 -5.06 -18.70
N THR A 81 26.92 -6.21 -18.09
CA THR A 81 26.13 -6.80 -17.01
C THR A 81 26.25 -6.00 -15.72
N GLY A 82 25.11 -5.65 -15.14
CA GLY A 82 25.03 -4.84 -13.92
C GLY A 82 25.40 -3.36 -14.11
N LEU A 83 25.76 -2.93 -15.33
CA LEU A 83 26.14 -1.55 -15.61
C LEU A 83 25.02 -0.57 -15.22
N ALA A 84 23.77 -0.89 -15.57
CA ALA A 84 22.58 -0.07 -15.30
C ALA A 84 22.47 0.36 -13.83
N ASN A 85 22.80 -0.54 -12.90
CA ASN A 85 22.72 -0.31 -11.45
C ASN A 85 23.77 0.68 -10.94
N THR A 86 24.79 0.98 -11.75
CA THR A 86 25.85 1.95 -11.44
C THR A 86 25.64 3.31 -12.10
N LEU A 87 24.67 3.42 -13.01
CA LEU A 87 24.43 4.62 -13.80
C LEU A 87 23.43 5.54 -13.08
N TRP A 88 23.77 6.83 -13.05
CA TRP A 88 23.01 7.86 -12.36
C TRP A 88 22.66 9.00 -13.31
N CYS A 89 21.38 9.36 -13.33
CA CYS A 89 20.89 10.61 -13.88
C CYS A 89 21.08 11.72 -12.85
N VAL A 90 21.62 12.86 -13.28
CA VAL A 90 21.95 13.98 -12.37
C VAL A 90 21.06 15.17 -12.66
N THR A 91 20.36 15.64 -11.62
CA THR A 91 19.63 16.91 -11.64
C THR A 91 20.34 17.89 -10.72
N VAL A 92 20.60 19.10 -11.20
CA VAL A 92 21.24 20.16 -10.43
C VAL A 92 20.22 21.24 -10.12
N SER A 93 20.10 21.60 -8.84
CA SER A 93 19.32 22.76 -8.40
C SER A 93 20.26 23.84 -7.88
N SER A 94 20.19 25.04 -8.46
CA SER A 94 20.93 26.19 -7.93
C SER A 94 20.18 26.81 -6.76
N GLU A 95 20.92 27.26 -5.75
CA GLU A 95 20.36 27.94 -4.58
C GLU A 95 20.64 29.46 -4.68
N ASN A 96 19.72 30.27 -4.15
CA ASN A 96 19.86 31.73 -4.17
C ASN A 96 21.03 32.20 -3.27
N GLN A 97 21.65 33.34 -3.62
CA GLN A 97 22.59 34.09 -2.78
C GLN A 97 23.86 33.33 -2.30
N GLY A 98 24.58 32.65 -3.21
CA GLY A 98 25.97 32.20 -2.95
C GLY A 98 26.11 30.85 -2.23
N GLN A 99 25.02 30.10 -2.06
CA GLN A 99 25.05 28.71 -1.59
C GLN A 99 25.52 27.75 -2.70
N ALA A 100 26.13 26.63 -2.30
CA ALA A 100 26.58 25.61 -3.26
C ALA A 100 25.38 24.92 -3.93
N PRO A 101 25.49 24.55 -5.23
CA PRO A 101 24.45 23.79 -5.91
C PRO A 101 24.16 22.45 -5.22
N LYS A 102 22.90 22.00 -5.33
CA LYS A 102 22.47 20.68 -4.87
C LYS A 102 22.36 19.72 -6.03
N PHE A 103 22.79 18.48 -5.80
CA PHE A 103 22.81 17.41 -6.80
C PHE A 103 21.88 16.30 -6.36
N ASP A 104 20.93 15.97 -7.21
CA ASP A 104 20.05 14.83 -7.07
C ASP A 104 20.46 13.74 -8.06
N PHE A 105 20.52 12.50 -7.57
CA PHE A 105 20.97 11.35 -8.36
C PHE A 105 19.82 10.34 -8.45
N MET A 106 19.33 10.06 -9.66
CA MET A 106 18.39 8.96 -9.90
C MET A 106 19.14 7.78 -10.49
N ASN A 107 19.05 6.62 -9.87
CA ASN A 107 19.66 5.40 -10.39
C ASN A 107 18.89 4.91 -11.63
N LYS A 108 19.60 4.65 -12.73
CA LYS A 108 18.98 4.25 -14.00
C LYS A 108 18.48 2.80 -13.98
N GLY A 109 19.18 1.89 -13.30
CA GLY A 109 18.77 0.49 -13.20
C GLY A 109 17.49 0.28 -12.37
N THR A 110 17.32 1.06 -11.29
CA THR A 110 16.21 0.87 -10.34
C THR A 110 15.10 1.91 -10.46
N GLY A 111 15.38 3.05 -11.11
CA GLY A 111 14.48 4.21 -11.17
C GLY A 111 14.33 4.96 -9.83
N ARG A 112 15.14 4.65 -8.81
CA ARG A 112 15.05 5.25 -7.48
C ARG A 112 16.04 6.39 -7.30
N MET A 113 15.66 7.37 -6.49
CA MET A 113 16.57 8.44 -6.09
C MET A 113 17.58 7.93 -5.05
N LEU A 114 18.80 8.48 -5.09
CA LEU A 114 19.73 8.43 -3.97
C LEU A 114 19.22 9.38 -2.90
N ASP A 115 18.19 8.97 -2.18
CA ASP A 115 17.73 9.63 -0.97
C ASP A 115 17.88 8.67 0.22
N ILE A 116 17.94 9.19 1.44
CA ILE A 116 18.07 8.35 2.64
C ILE A 116 17.07 8.76 3.73
N THR A 117 16.63 7.77 4.51
CA THR A 117 15.70 7.98 5.63
C THR A 117 16.40 8.53 6.88
N MET A 118 15.70 9.37 7.64
CA MET A 118 16.28 10.05 8.82
C MET A 118 15.94 9.39 10.15
N ALA A 119 14.94 8.49 10.19
CA ALA A 119 14.40 7.93 11.43
C ALA A 119 15.46 7.26 12.32
N GLU A 120 16.34 6.44 11.75
CA GLU A 120 17.40 5.76 12.51
C GLU A 120 18.59 6.69 12.80
N ILE A 121 18.89 7.62 11.88
CA ILE A 121 19.98 8.58 12.01
C ILE A 121 19.71 9.59 13.14
N LEU A 122 18.45 10.00 13.33
CA LEU A 122 18.08 10.90 14.43
C LEU A 122 18.26 10.24 15.81
N LYS A 123 17.96 8.95 15.91
CA LYS A 123 18.06 8.18 17.16
C LYS A 123 19.50 7.82 17.53
N SER A 124 20.40 7.71 16.56
CA SER A 124 21.78 7.28 16.82
C SER A 124 22.57 8.34 17.59
N GLU A 125 23.70 7.95 18.16
CA GLU A 125 24.72 8.91 18.56
C GLU A 125 25.37 9.54 17.31
N SER A 126 26.03 10.68 17.49
CA SER A 126 26.81 11.32 16.41
C SER A 126 28.00 10.45 16.02
N GLN A 127 28.44 10.54 14.76
CA GLN A 127 29.65 9.86 14.27
C GLN A 127 29.59 8.32 14.29
N VAL A 128 28.38 7.73 14.34
CA VAL A 128 28.17 6.28 14.24
C VAL A 128 27.84 5.90 12.79
N ASP A 129 28.52 4.89 12.26
CA ASP A 129 28.22 4.31 10.95
C ASP A 129 26.85 3.61 10.97
N LEU A 130 25.95 4.08 10.11
CA LEU A 130 24.64 3.47 9.90
C LEU A 130 24.50 2.98 8.46
N THR A 131 23.79 1.88 8.27
CA THR A 131 23.42 1.42 6.93
C THR A 131 22.34 2.37 6.38
N PRO A 132 22.58 3.07 5.26
CA PRO A 132 21.56 3.93 4.66
C PRO A 132 20.39 3.08 4.18
N THR A 133 19.18 3.58 4.42
CA THR A 133 17.95 3.04 3.82
C THR A 133 17.43 4.06 2.82
N THR A 134 17.23 3.65 1.57
CA THR A 134 16.77 4.52 0.48
C THR A 134 15.24 4.63 0.44
N GLY A 135 14.71 5.64 -0.26
CA GLY A 135 13.30 6.04 -0.27
C GLY A 135 12.93 7.00 0.87
N GLY A 136 13.84 7.93 1.23
CA GLY A 136 13.70 8.81 2.41
C GLY A 136 13.65 10.32 2.11
N GLU A 137 13.71 11.14 3.16
CA GLU A 137 13.58 12.60 3.09
C GLU A 137 14.84 13.34 2.65
N ILE A 138 16.02 12.76 2.90
CA ILE A 138 17.28 13.45 2.61
C ILE A 138 17.68 13.19 1.18
N ALA A 139 17.56 14.23 0.37
CA ALA A 139 18.04 14.33 -0.99
C ALA A 139 18.78 15.67 -1.16
N GLY A 140 19.12 16.05 -2.39
CA GLY A 140 19.79 17.31 -2.67
C GLY A 140 21.19 17.38 -2.03
N TRP A 141 22.10 16.56 -2.54
CA TRP A 141 23.44 16.41 -1.99
C TRP A 141 24.32 17.60 -2.34
N ALA A 142 24.98 18.17 -1.33
CA ALA A 142 26.14 19.02 -1.55
C ALA A 142 27.28 18.15 -2.09
N PHE A 143 27.83 18.56 -3.24
CA PHE A 143 28.90 17.83 -3.93
C PHE A 143 29.95 18.81 -4.50
N SER A 144 29.80 19.22 -5.77
CA SER A 144 30.69 20.21 -6.39
C SER A 144 30.17 21.63 -6.19
N ARG A 145 31.05 22.56 -5.86
CA ARG A 145 30.67 23.97 -5.61
C ARG A 145 30.33 24.73 -6.89
N THR A 146 30.67 24.20 -8.06
CA THR A 146 30.40 24.81 -9.35
C THR A 146 30.03 23.75 -10.38
N ILE A 147 29.14 24.10 -11.31
CA ILE A 147 28.74 23.22 -12.42
C ILE A 147 29.45 23.54 -13.73
N THR A 148 30.17 24.66 -13.82
CA THR A 148 30.91 25.05 -15.05
C THR A 148 32.26 24.36 -15.16
N LYS A 149 32.83 23.96 -14.02
CA LYS A 149 34.03 23.13 -13.91
C LYS A 149 33.88 22.22 -12.70
N LEU A 150 33.34 21.03 -12.92
CA LEU A 150 33.12 20.09 -11.83
C LEU A 150 34.41 19.83 -11.05
N GLU A 151 34.27 19.79 -9.74
CA GLU A 151 35.35 19.48 -8.82
C GLU A 151 35.38 17.97 -8.56
N ASP A 152 36.58 17.40 -8.66
CA ASP A 152 36.82 16.01 -8.30
C ASP A 152 37.01 15.86 -6.78
N LYS A 153 36.88 14.64 -6.28
CA LYS A 153 37.18 14.27 -4.88
C LYS A 153 36.40 15.07 -3.86
N ARG A 154 35.08 15.18 -4.07
CA ARG A 154 34.17 15.92 -3.18
C ARG A 154 33.31 14.98 -2.34
N PRO A 155 33.02 15.33 -1.08
CA PRO A 155 32.09 14.53 -0.27
C PRO A 155 30.66 14.65 -0.79
N LEU A 156 29.84 13.63 -0.51
CA LEU A 156 28.39 13.68 -0.66
C LEU A 156 27.76 13.81 0.73
N PHE A 157 27.17 14.97 1.01
CA PHE A 157 26.51 15.24 2.29
C PHE A 157 25.31 16.18 2.10
N SER A 158 24.41 16.22 3.08
CA SER A 158 23.25 17.10 3.07
C SER A 158 22.93 17.61 4.47
N TYR A 159 22.40 18.82 4.55
CA TYR A 159 21.92 19.41 5.80
C TYR A 159 20.50 18.91 6.08
N PHE A 160 20.28 18.37 7.27
CA PHE A 160 18.94 17.97 7.73
C PHE A 160 18.39 18.92 8.82
N THR A 161 19.26 19.69 9.47
CA THR A 161 18.92 20.89 10.25
C THR A 161 19.89 22.03 9.89
N THR A 162 19.71 23.21 10.49
CA THR A 162 20.57 24.37 10.26
C THR A 162 22.02 24.18 10.71
N ASP A 163 22.26 23.26 11.65
CA ASP A 163 23.55 23.05 12.30
C ASP A 163 24.05 21.60 12.25
N SER A 164 23.33 20.70 11.55
CA SER A 164 23.67 19.28 11.48
C SER A 164 23.57 18.75 10.05
N VAL A 165 24.56 17.92 9.70
CA VAL A 165 24.70 17.30 8.38
C VAL A 165 24.77 15.79 8.48
N VAL A 166 24.36 15.13 7.41
CA VAL A 166 24.57 13.70 7.18
C VAL A 166 25.37 13.52 5.91
N GLY A 167 26.32 12.60 5.90
CA GLY A 167 27.11 12.30 4.71
C GLY A 167 27.54 10.85 4.66
N PHE A 168 27.94 10.41 3.47
CA PHE A 168 28.34 9.03 3.21
C PHE A 168 29.75 8.74 3.74
N THR A 169 29.95 7.53 4.26
CA THR A 169 31.25 6.94 4.59
C THR A 169 31.39 5.61 3.85
N THR A 170 32.61 5.22 3.47
CA THR A 170 32.86 4.05 2.62
C THR A 170 33.88 3.06 3.19
N THR A 171 34.51 3.38 4.32
CA THR A 171 35.52 2.53 4.98
C THR A 171 34.98 1.15 5.38
N ASN A 172 33.73 1.09 5.83
CA ASN A 172 33.05 -0.13 6.31
C ASN A 172 31.86 -0.51 5.42
N GLY A 173 32.05 -0.39 4.10
CA GLY A 173 30.96 -0.44 3.12
C GLY A 173 30.22 0.90 3.02
N VAL A 174 29.16 0.97 2.22
CA VAL A 174 28.39 2.21 2.06
C VAL A 174 27.57 2.45 3.33
N LYS A 175 27.97 3.46 4.07
CA LYS A 175 27.39 3.88 5.35
C LYS A 175 27.08 5.37 5.33
N VAL A 176 26.35 5.84 6.33
CA VAL A 176 26.09 7.26 6.56
C VAL A 176 26.34 7.61 8.02
N GLN A 177 26.83 8.83 8.26
CA GLN A 177 27.08 9.36 9.59
C GLN A 177 26.48 10.76 9.73
N LYS A 178 25.97 11.08 10.92
CA LYS A 178 25.59 12.46 11.27
C LYS A 178 26.70 13.17 12.03
N TRP A 179 26.85 14.45 11.74
CA TRP A 179 27.83 15.36 12.32
C TRP A 179 27.21 16.73 12.56
N ALA A 180 27.67 17.44 13.59
CA ALA A 180 27.41 18.88 13.66
C ALA A 180 28.19 19.58 12.55
N ALA A 181 27.56 20.50 11.83
CA ALA A 181 28.11 21.15 10.64
C ALA A 181 29.45 21.85 10.92
N LYS A 182 29.62 22.42 12.13
CA LYS A 182 30.85 23.07 12.58
C LYS A 182 32.05 22.12 12.74
N ASP A 183 31.78 20.82 12.93
CA ASP A 183 32.79 19.81 13.22
C ASP A 183 33.20 19.03 11.95
N VAL A 184 32.58 19.33 10.80
CA VAL A 184 32.88 18.70 9.52
C VAL A 184 34.21 19.20 8.98
N GLN A 185 35.11 18.27 8.68
CA GLN A 185 36.41 18.50 8.05
C GLN A 185 36.40 17.91 6.63
N ASN A 186 37.43 18.23 5.83
CA ASN A 186 37.52 17.80 4.42
C ASN A 186 37.54 16.26 4.23
N ASN A 187 37.88 15.49 5.26
CA ASN A 187 37.99 14.03 5.26
C ASN A 187 36.93 13.33 6.13
N THR A 188 35.94 14.07 6.64
CA THR A 188 34.87 13.48 7.47
C THR A 188 34.00 12.49 6.70
N PHE A 189 33.71 12.79 5.44
CA PHE A 189 32.89 11.95 4.57
C PHE A 189 33.72 11.38 3.42
N ALA A 190 33.23 10.29 2.84
CA ALA A 190 33.81 9.67 1.65
C ALA A 190 33.80 10.64 0.47
N ALA A 191 34.92 10.74 -0.22
CA ALA A 191 35.08 11.58 -1.39
C ALA A 191 34.71 10.81 -2.66
N PHE A 192 33.89 11.44 -3.49
CA PHE A 192 33.45 10.93 -4.78
C PHE A 192 33.91 11.83 -5.92
N THR A 193 34.03 11.24 -7.11
CA THR A 193 34.18 11.94 -8.39
C THR A 193 33.07 11.51 -9.32
N LEU A 194 32.35 12.47 -9.89
CA LEU A 194 31.36 12.22 -10.92
C LEU A 194 32.07 12.06 -12.27
N GLN A 195 31.93 10.90 -12.89
CA GLN A 195 32.61 10.57 -14.15
C GLN A 195 31.64 10.01 -15.18
N ALA A 196 31.99 10.14 -16.45
CA ALA A 196 31.31 9.44 -17.51
C ALA A 196 31.72 7.95 -17.49
N PRO A 197 30.78 7.01 -17.61
CA PRO A 197 31.09 5.58 -17.67
C PRO A 197 31.95 5.24 -18.89
N GLY A 198 32.76 4.19 -18.74
CA GLY A 198 33.49 3.59 -19.85
C GLY A 198 32.55 2.99 -20.90
N GLN A 199 33.11 2.69 -22.07
CA GLN A 199 32.42 1.94 -23.09
C GLN A 199 32.30 0.47 -22.70
N VAL A 200 31.24 -0.20 -23.17
CA VAL A 200 31.04 -1.64 -22.97
C VAL A 200 30.54 -2.29 -24.24
N TYR A 201 30.98 -3.53 -24.49
CA TYR A 201 30.34 -4.36 -25.50
C TYR A 201 29.02 -4.90 -24.94
N LEU A 202 27.93 -4.71 -25.68
CA LEU A 202 26.61 -5.21 -25.29
C LEU A 202 26.53 -6.71 -25.57
N SER A 203 26.01 -7.47 -24.61
CA SER A 203 25.53 -8.83 -24.90
C SER A 203 24.15 -8.77 -25.56
N ALA A 204 23.70 -9.92 -26.09
CA ALA A 204 22.35 -10.07 -26.63
C ALA A 204 21.27 -9.66 -25.61
N ASN A 205 21.47 -9.97 -24.32
CA ASN A 205 20.49 -9.64 -23.29
C ASN A 205 20.35 -8.11 -23.11
N GLU A 206 21.44 -7.39 -22.90
CA GLU A 206 21.41 -5.94 -22.69
C GLU A 206 20.97 -5.18 -23.94
N LEU A 207 21.30 -5.65 -25.13
CA LEU A 207 20.81 -5.06 -26.38
C LEU A 207 19.30 -5.28 -26.53
N ASN A 208 18.82 -6.51 -26.40
CA ASN A 208 17.41 -6.84 -26.58
C ASN A 208 16.49 -6.23 -25.53
N THR A 209 16.95 -6.14 -24.29
CA THR A 209 16.19 -5.55 -23.18
C THR A 209 16.40 -4.06 -23.04
N ILE A 210 17.35 -3.46 -23.77
CA ILE A 210 17.81 -2.08 -23.59
C ILE A 210 18.11 -1.84 -22.10
N PHE A 211 19.03 -2.64 -21.56
CA PHE A 211 19.40 -2.66 -20.14
C PHE A 211 18.19 -2.79 -19.18
N GLY A 212 17.20 -3.63 -19.53
CA GLY A 212 16.02 -3.90 -18.71
C GLY A 212 14.82 -2.96 -18.94
N ASN A 213 14.92 -1.96 -19.81
CA ASN A 213 13.81 -1.05 -20.13
C ASN A 213 12.67 -1.72 -20.92
N GLN A 214 12.93 -2.87 -21.56
CA GLN A 214 11.95 -3.62 -22.32
C GLN A 214 12.14 -5.13 -22.19
N LYS A 215 11.13 -5.91 -22.61
CA LYS A 215 11.26 -7.36 -22.74
C LYS A 215 12.22 -7.72 -23.86
N ALA A 216 12.94 -8.83 -23.70
CA ALA A 216 13.93 -9.29 -24.67
C ALA A 216 13.34 -9.61 -26.06
N ASP A 217 12.05 -9.93 -26.16
CA ASP A 217 11.33 -10.23 -27.40
C ASP A 217 10.61 -9.01 -28.00
N ALA A 218 10.69 -7.83 -27.37
CA ALA A 218 10.00 -6.62 -27.83
C ALA A 218 10.59 -6.05 -29.14
N GLY A 219 11.81 -6.47 -29.48
CA GLY A 219 12.59 -6.02 -30.62
C GLY A 219 13.22 -4.64 -30.43
N VAL A 220 14.41 -4.46 -31.00
CA VAL A 220 15.25 -3.26 -30.91
C VAL A 220 15.13 -2.45 -32.20
N LYS A 221 15.05 -1.13 -32.06
CA LYS A 221 15.10 -0.16 -33.17
C LYS A 221 16.07 0.95 -32.79
N LEU A 222 17.15 1.11 -33.54
CA LEU A 222 18.21 2.08 -33.23
C LEU A 222 17.91 3.45 -33.82
N GLY A 223 18.27 4.52 -33.10
CA GLY A 223 18.18 5.89 -33.57
C GLY A 223 19.40 6.29 -34.41
N PHE A 224 19.19 7.16 -35.40
CA PHE A 224 20.25 7.68 -36.27
C PHE A 224 20.06 9.20 -36.45
N ASP A 225 21.06 10.02 -36.09
CA ASP A 225 20.99 11.48 -36.26
C ASP A 225 20.91 11.90 -37.74
N LYS A 226 21.57 11.11 -38.58
CA LYS A 226 21.43 11.12 -40.04
C LYS A 226 21.11 9.70 -40.46
N ASP A 227 20.09 9.53 -41.29
CA ASP A 227 19.73 8.24 -41.86
C ASP A 227 19.84 8.26 -43.40
N ILE A 228 19.58 7.11 -44.03
CA ILE A 228 19.50 6.94 -45.49
C ILE A 228 18.58 7.98 -46.13
N LEU A 229 18.94 8.42 -47.34
CA LEU A 229 18.22 9.47 -48.07
C LEU A 229 18.26 9.18 -49.57
N GLY A 230 17.15 9.37 -50.28
CA GLY A 230 17.13 9.33 -51.75
C GLY A 230 17.56 8.00 -52.39
N THR A 231 17.32 6.86 -51.72
CA THR A 231 17.67 5.51 -52.19
C THR A 231 16.56 4.51 -51.86
N THR A 232 16.51 3.38 -52.57
CA THR A 232 15.61 2.25 -52.28
C THR A 232 16.18 1.28 -51.24
N LEU A 233 17.47 1.39 -50.91
CA LEU A 233 18.10 0.58 -49.87
C LEU A 233 17.54 0.93 -48.50
N THR A 234 17.37 -0.06 -47.64
CA THR A 234 16.81 0.11 -46.29
C THR A 234 17.89 0.06 -45.22
N ASN A 235 17.79 0.91 -44.19
CA ASN A 235 18.61 0.78 -42.98
C ASN A 235 18.11 -0.41 -42.15
N PRO A 236 18.86 -1.52 -42.04
CA PRO A 236 18.39 -2.73 -41.36
C PRO A 236 18.26 -2.57 -39.83
N PHE A 237 18.88 -1.54 -39.25
CA PHE A 237 18.89 -1.31 -37.80
C PHE A 237 17.78 -0.35 -37.33
N ASN A 238 17.13 0.36 -38.26
CA ASN A 238 16.10 1.35 -37.97
C ASN A 238 14.81 1.16 -38.81
N ALA A 239 14.84 0.48 -39.96
CA ALA A 239 13.62 0.31 -40.75
C ALA A 239 12.58 -0.59 -40.05
N ASN A 240 13.04 -1.69 -39.46
CA ASN A 240 12.23 -2.64 -38.70
C ASN A 240 12.90 -2.98 -37.38
N LYS A 241 12.14 -3.55 -36.45
CA LYS A 241 12.68 -4.07 -35.20
C LYS A 241 13.46 -5.37 -35.45
N PHE A 242 14.59 -5.52 -34.76
CA PHE A 242 15.41 -6.73 -34.79
C PHE A 242 15.57 -7.33 -33.40
N VAL A 243 16.03 -8.57 -33.32
CA VAL A 243 16.52 -9.20 -32.08
C VAL A 243 17.95 -9.68 -32.30
N ALA A 244 18.74 -9.74 -31.23
CA ALA A 244 20.10 -10.22 -31.26
C ALA A 244 20.26 -11.54 -30.49
N GLU A 245 21.18 -12.39 -30.93
CA GLU A 245 21.59 -13.60 -30.21
C GLU A 245 23.09 -13.81 -30.27
N GLY A 246 23.66 -14.50 -29.29
CA GLY A 246 25.11 -14.74 -29.24
C GLY A 246 25.57 -15.54 -30.46
N ALA A 247 26.69 -15.15 -31.07
CA ALA A 247 27.18 -15.80 -32.29
C ALA A 247 27.89 -17.14 -32.08
N GLY A 248 27.91 -17.67 -30.85
CA GLY A 248 28.54 -18.96 -30.50
C GLY A 248 30.07 -18.99 -30.60
N ASP A 249 30.71 -17.85 -30.82
CA ASP A 249 32.16 -17.74 -30.94
C ASP A 249 32.87 -17.75 -29.57
N ALA A 250 34.17 -18.08 -29.56
CA ALA A 250 35.02 -17.92 -28.38
C ALA A 250 35.08 -16.46 -27.89
N ASP A 251 34.91 -15.51 -28.81
CA ASP A 251 34.71 -14.09 -28.50
C ASP A 251 33.21 -13.78 -28.42
N SER A 252 32.69 -13.73 -27.19
CA SER A 252 31.27 -13.52 -26.90
C SER A 252 30.72 -12.14 -27.26
N ARG A 253 31.57 -11.22 -27.72
CA ARG A 253 31.16 -9.84 -28.12
C ARG A 253 30.40 -9.78 -29.44
N TYR A 254 30.52 -10.81 -30.28
CA TYR A 254 29.82 -10.87 -31.56
C TYR A 254 28.44 -11.50 -31.40
N LEU A 255 27.46 -10.84 -32.01
CA LEU A 255 26.06 -11.22 -32.02
C LEU A 255 25.58 -11.42 -33.46
N PHE A 256 24.65 -12.35 -33.64
CA PHE A 256 23.81 -12.39 -34.82
C PHE A 256 22.64 -11.43 -34.64
N VAL A 257 22.23 -10.78 -35.73
CA VAL A 257 21.05 -9.90 -35.76
C VAL A 257 20.00 -10.55 -36.65
N SER A 258 18.80 -10.76 -36.14
CA SER A 258 17.67 -11.37 -36.85
C SER A 258 16.42 -10.51 -36.82
N ASP A 259 15.49 -10.80 -37.71
CA ASP A 259 14.14 -10.27 -37.58
C ASP A 259 13.44 -10.86 -36.34
N LEU A 260 12.35 -10.24 -35.89
CA LEU A 260 11.62 -10.65 -34.69
C LEU A 260 11.24 -12.15 -34.64
N LYS A 261 11.03 -12.76 -35.81
CA LYS A 261 10.63 -14.18 -35.93
C LYS A 261 11.81 -15.13 -36.10
N LYS A 262 13.05 -14.61 -36.22
CA LYS A 262 14.25 -15.38 -36.54
C LYS A 262 14.15 -16.16 -37.86
N GLU A 263 13.36 -15.65 -38.81
CA GLU A 263 13.20 -16.20 -40.15
C GLU A 263 14.27 -15.68 -41.12
N ALA A 264 14.99 -14.61 -40.74
CA ALA A 264 16.12 -14.09 -41.50
C ALA A 264 17.19 -13.45 -40.61
N TYR A 265 18.45 -13.56 -41.05
CA TYR A 265 19.61 -12.99 -40.35
C TYR A 265 20.35 -11.97 -41.21
N LEU A 266 20.70 -10.85 -40.60
CA LEU A 266 21.38 -9.75 -41.24
C LEU A 266 22.82 -10.14 -41.62
N LYS A 267 23.27 -9.67 -42.77
CA LYS A 267 24.67 -9.69 -43.21
C LYS A 267 25.03 -8.43 -43.95
N VAL A 268 26.33 -8.17 -44.04
CA VAL A 268 26.86 -7.33 -45.12
C VAL A 268 26.83 -8.13 -46.42
N ASP A 269 26.29 -7.54 -47.49
CA ASP A 269 26.23 -8.16 -48.81
C ASP A 269 27.62 -8.23 -49.44
N THR A 270 27.86 -9.26 -50.24
CA THR A 270 29.12 -9.43 -50.98
C THR A 270 29.13 -8.68 -52.31
N ALA A 271 27.95 -8.27 -52.79
CA ALA A 271 27.81 -7.49 -54.00
C ALA A 271 27.84 -5.98 -53.71
N TYR A 272 28.43 -5.24 -54.65
CA TYR A 272 28.41 -3.78 -54.60
C TYR A 272 27.03 -3.23 -54.98
N THR A 273 26.67 -2.12 -54.34
CA THR A 273 25.36 -1.47 -54.49
C THR A 273 25.31 -0.44 -55.61
N ASN A 274 26.46 -0.02 -56.10
CA ASN A 274 26.59 0.98 -57.15
C ASN A 274 27.50 0.49 -58.28
N GLU A 275 27.10 0.78 -59.52
CA GLU A 275 27.76 0.32 -60.74
C GLU A 275 28.89 1.25 -61.19
N THR A 276 28.88 2.53 -60.76
CA THR A 276 29.87 3.55 -61.14
C THR A 276 30.36 4.33 -59.92
N GLY A 277 31.62 4.79 -59.96
CA GLY A 277 32.27 5.51 -58.86
C GLY A 277 32.92 4.59 -57.81
N TYR A 278 33.14 5.12 -56.59
CA TYR A 278 33.66 4.34 -55.47
C TYR A 278 32.62 3.30 -55.04
N LYS A 279 32.99 2.02 -54.92
CA LYS A 279 32.02 0.94 -54.68
C LYS A 279 31.71 0.73 -53.19
N PHE A 280 30.43 0.54 -52.87
CA PHE A 280 29.95 0.37 -51.50
C PHE A 280 29.12 -0.90 -51.33
N LEU A 281 29.17 -1.49 -50.15
CA LEU A 281 28.40 -2.69 -49.81
C LEU A 281 27.09 -2.32 -49.12
N ALA A 282 26.05 -3.10 -49.39
CA ALA A 282 24.75 -3.03 -48.72
C ALA A 282 24.66 -4.02 -47.56
N TYR A 283 23.51 -4.01 -46.92
CA TYR A 283 23.07 -5.08 -46.04
C TYR A 283 22.00 -5.92 -46.71
N ASN A 284 22.02 -7.21 -46.42
CA ASN A 284 21.05 -8.17 -46.93
C ASN A 284 20.69 -9.19 -45.84
N TRP A 285 19.69 -10.03 -46.10
CA TRP A 285 19.14 -10.97 -45.14
C TRP A 285 19.25 -12.42 -45.66
N THR A 286 19.91 -13.27 -44.89
CA THR A 286 19.95 -14.72 -45.15
C THR A 286 18.72 -15.36 -44.55
N LYS A 287 17.88 -15.95 -45.41
CA LYS A 287 16.68 -16.71 -45.03
C LYS A 287 16.99 -18.21 -44.94
N LYS A 288 16.03 -19.00 -44.45
CA LYS A 288 16.15 -20.47 -44.46
C LYS A 288 16.45 -21.02 -45.86
N GLY A 289 17.28 -22.06 -45.90
CA GLY A 289 17.55 -22.84 -47.10
C GLY A 289 16.42 -23.83 -47.41
N GLU A 290 16.73 -24.82 -48.25
CA GLU A 290 15.79 -25.90 -48.60
C GLU A 290 15.41 -26.78 -47.40
N THR A 291 16.33 -26.92 -46.43
CA THR A 291 16.13 -27.65 -45.17
C THR A 291 16.67 -26.81 -44.00
N GLY A 292 16.11 -27.02 -42.80
CA GLY A 292 16.52 -26.33 -41.58
C GLY A 292 15.94 -24.92 -41.37
N THR A 293 16.47 -24.24 -40.37
CA THR A 293 16.14 -22.87 -39.96
C THR A 293 17.00 -21.83 -40.69
N ALA A 294 16.68 -20.55 -40.53
CA ALA A 294 17.52 -19.48 -41.05
C ALA A 294 18.89 -19.42 -40.34
N LEU A 295 18.96 -19.82 -39.07
CA LEU A 295 20.23 -19.90 -38.34
C LEU A 295 21.10 -21.01 -38.90
N ASP A 296 20.53 -22.19 -39.20
CA ASP A 296 21.26 -23.28 -39.84
C ASP A 296 21.88 -22.83 -41.17
N ALA A 297 21.17 -22.00 -41.95
CA ALA A 297 21.69 -21.44 -43.19
C ALA A 297 22.87 -20.47 -42.96
N VAL A 298 22.86 -19.71 -41.86
CA VAL A 298 23.97 -18.84 -41.47
C VAL A 298 25.18 -19.65 -41.01
N GLU A 299 24.97 -20.63 -40.13
CA GLU A 299 26.06 -21.43 -39.54
C GLU A 299 26.78 -22.29 -40.58
N ASN A 300 26.05 -22.82 -41.54
CA ASN A 300 26.59 -23.57 -42.68
C ASN A 300 27.15 -22.67 -43.79
N SER A 301 27.01 -21.34 -43.68
CA SER A 301 27.52 -20.41 -44.68
C SER A 301 29.04 -20.26 -44.58
N ALA A 302 29.72 -20.34 -45.72
CA ALA A 302 31.15 -20.01 -45.79
C ALA A 302 31.46 -18.53 -45.50
N ILE A 303 30.43 -17.67 -45.51
CA ILE A 303 30.52 -16.24 -45.16
C ILE A 303 29.82 -15.94 -43.83
N LYS A 304 29.76 -16.92 -42.91
CA LYS A 304 29.11 -16.77 -41.60
C LYS A 304 29.59 -15.56 -40.79
N ASP A 305 30.88 -15.20 -40.90
CA ASP A 305 31.44 -14.07 -40.17
C ASP A 305 30.93 -12.70 -40.67
N GLN A 306 30.30 -12.62 -41.84
CA GLN A 306 29.60 -11.40 -42.30
C GLN A 306 28.26 -11.15 -41.61
N HIS A 307 27.75 -12.13 -40.86
CA HIS A 307 26.51 -12.02 -40.09
C HIS A 307 26.76 -11.58 -38.63
N LYS A 308 28.04 -11.39 -38.27
CA LYS A 308 28.46 -11.18 -36.89
C LYS A 308 28.75 -9.71 -36.61
N PHE A 309 27.99 -9.16 -35.68
CA PHE A 309 28.04 -7.75 -35.30
C PHE A 309 28.45 -7.59 -33.84
N ALA A 310 29.39 -6.70 -33.55
CA ALA A 310 29.73 -6.30 -32.19
C ALA A 310 29.20 -4.89 -31.92
N PHE A 311 28.55 -4.71 -30.77
CA PHE A 311 27.91 -3.46 -30.38
C PHE A 311 28.65 -2.83 -29.21
N LEU A 312 29.44 -1.81 -29.48
CA LEU A 312 30.18 -1.06 -28.46
C LEU A 312 29.39 0.18 -28.07
N TYR A 313 28.93 0.25 -26.82
CA TYR A 313 28.06 1.29 -26.32
C TYR A 313 28.79 2.25 -25.37
N SER A 314 28.54 3.56 -25.53
CA SER A 314 29.02 4.63 -24.65
C SER A 314 27.83 5.31 -23.96
N PRO A 315 27.58 5.00 -22.66
CA PRO A 315 26.34 5.41 -22.00
C PRO A 315 26.18 6.93 -21.81
N ALA A 316 27.26 7.67 -21.57
CA ALA A 316 27.20 9.10 -21.27
C ALA A 316 26.53 9.94 -22.39
N TYR A 317 26.69 9.50 -23.63
CA TYR A 317 26.18 10.21 -24.81
C TYR A 317 25.19 9.39 -25.64
N ASP A 318 24.75 8.23 -25.17
CA ASP A 318 23.93 7.27 -25.95
C ASP A 318 24.58 6.86 -27.28
N SER A 319 25.90 6.71 -27.32
CA SER A 319 26.58 6.45 -28.60
C SER A 319 26.85 4.97 -28.77
N LEU A 320 26.30 4.39 -29.82
CA LEU A 320 26.53 3.01 -30.23
C LEU A 320 27.46 2.97 -31.45
N TYR A 321 28.45 2.08 -31.40
CA TYR A 321 29.32 1.75 -32.53
C TYR A 321 29.10 0.30 -32.90
N ILE A 322 28.81 0.05 -34.17
CA ILE A 322 28.49 -1.29 -34.66
C ILE A 322 29.62 -1.75 -35.57
N TYR A 323 30.27 -2.85 -35.22
CA TYR A 323 31.37 -3.43 -35.97
C TYR A 323 30.93 -4.72 -36.63
N VAL A 324 31.30 -4.92 -37.89
CA VAL A 324 31.09 -6.18 -38.60
C VAL A 324 32.37 -6.98 -38.52
N LYS A 325 32.29 -8.22 -38.03
CA LYS A 325 33.47 -9.08 -37.80
C LYS A 325 34.30 -9.25 -39.07
N GLN A 326 33.64 -9.62 -40.16
CA GLN A 326 34.26 -9.77 -41.47
C GLN A 326 33.37 -9.20 -42.56
N ILE A 327 33.99 -8.65 -43.59
CA ILE A 327 33.37 -8.24 -44.83
C ILE A 327 34.11 -8.92 -45.97
N THR A 328 33.39 -9.39 -46.98
CA THR A 328 33.91 -10.05 -48.16
C THR A 328 33.18 -9.48 -49.37
N TRP A 329 33.89 -9.12 -50.44
CA TRP A 329 33.26 -8.70 -51.70
C TRP A 329 33.71 -9.57 -52.86
N LYS A 330 32.84 -9.61 -53.87
CA LYS A 330 33.13 -10.24 -55.14
C LYS A 330 33.74 -9.22 -56.11
N GLU A 331 34.96 -9.46 -56.56
CA GLU A 331 35.56 -8.67 -57.64
C GLU A 331 34.87 -8.96 -58.99
N ASP A 332 34.85 -7.96 -59.88
CA ASP A 332 34.11 -8.02 -61.16
C ASP A 332 34.58 -9.16 -62.08
N ASN A 333 35.81 -9.63 -61.92
CA ASN A 333 36.46 -10.68 -62.70
C ASN A 333 36.32 -12.09 -62.09
N VAL A 334 35.72 -12.23 -60.90
CA VAL A 334 35.59 -13.52 -60.21
C VAL A 334 34.25 -14.17 -60.56
N LYS A 335 34.27 -15.38 -61.14
CA LYS A 335 33.05 -16.07 -61.59
C LYS A 335 32.34 -16.81 -60.44
N TYR A 336 33.07 -17.59 -59.64
CA TYR A 336 32.55 -18.41 -58.54
C TYR A 336 32.78 -17.75 -57.18
N TRP A 337 31.84 -17.92 -56.24
CA TRP A 337 31.91 -17.22 -54.94
C TRP A 337 33.09 -17.71 -54.09
N GLU A 338 33.43 -18.99 -54.20
CA GLU A 338 34.52 -19.65 -53.46
C GLU A 338 35.89 -19.03 -53.76
N ASP A 339 36.06 -18.46 -54.95
CA ASP A 339 37.27 -17.74 -55.37
C ASP A 339 37.32 -16.28 -54.85
N ALA A 340 36.17 -15.70 -54.49
CA ALA A 340 36.07 -14.34 -53.94
C ALA A 340 36.43 -14.27 -52.44
N ALA A 341 36.56 -15.42 -51.77
CA ALA A 341 36.81 -15.53 -50.33
C ALA A 341 38.14 -14.92 -49.86
N ALA A 342 39.08 -14.61 -50.76
CA ALA A 342 40.41 -14.10 -50.43
C ALA A 342 40.43 -12.59 -50.05
N ASN A 343 39.45 -11.80 -50.49
CA ASN A 343 39.42 -10.35 -50.29
C ASN A 343 38.50 -9.98 -49.13
N THR A 344 39.06 -9.96 -47.92
CA THR A 344 38.30 -9.68 -46.70
C THR A 344 38.77 -8.42 -45.98
N GLY A 345 37.84 -7.74 -45.32
CA GLY A 345 38.12 -6.72 -44.31
C GLY A 345 37.62 -7.19 -42.95
N ALA A 346 38.30 -6.83 -41.87
CA ALA A 346 37.90 -7.21 -40.51
C ALA A 346 37.55 -5.97 -39.66
N ASN A 347 36.47 -6.06 -38.88
CA ASN A 347 36.06 -5.04 -37.90
C ASN A 347 35.86 -3.64 -38.48
N TRP A 348 35.21 -3.54 -39.64
CA TRP A 348 34.77 -2.24 -40.15
C TRP A 348 33.46 -1.84 -39.49
N ARG A 349 33.17 -0.55 -39.49
CA ARG A 349 32.05 0.04 -38.75
C ARG A 349 30.89 0.31 -39.68
N VAL A 350 29.67 0.14 -39.18
CA VAL A 350 28.47 0.67 -39.83
C VAL A 350 28.63 2.19 -39.96
N SER A 351 28.53 2.70 -41.18
CA SER A 351 28.73 4.12 -41.50
C SER A 351 27.77 4.53 -42.62
N LEU A 352 27.50 5.82 -42.74
CA LEU A 352 26.76 6.33 -43.89
C LEU A 352 27.73 6.78 -44.96
N GLN A 353 27.25 6.85 -46.20
CA GLN A 353 27.97 7.48 -47.27
C GLN A 353 27.04 8.41 -48.04
N ASP A 354 27.42 9.68 -48.15
CA ASP A 354 26.81 10.59 -49.12
C ASP A 354 27.37 10.24 -50.51
N LEU A 355 26.52 9.69 -51.39
CA LEU A 355 26.81 9.47 -52.81
C LEU A 355 26.67 10.78 -53.58
N ILE A 356 25.59 11.50 -53.26
CA ILE A 356 25.34 12.87 -53.71
C ILE A 356 25.03 13.69 -52.47
N LYS A 357 25.84 14.74 -52.25
CA LYS A 357 25.78 15.56 -51.03
C LYS A 357 24.35 16.08 -50.82
N ASN A 358 23.76 15.76 -49.67
CA ASN A 358 22.40 16.13 -49.25
C ASN A 358 21.25 15.59 -50.13
N GLU A 359 21.50 14.69 -51.08
CA GLU A 359 20.46 14.13 -51.96
C GLU A 359 20.36 12.61 -51.83
N THR A 360 21.50 11.92 -51.92
CA THR A 360 21.54 10.46 -51.84
C THR A 360 22.55 10.01 -50.80
N ARG A 361 22.06 9.28 -49.80
CA ARG A 361 22.85 8.69 -48.72
C ARG A 361 22.48 7.23 -48.52
N ILE A 362 23.49 6.37 -48.47
CA ILE A 362 23.34 4.94 -48.21
C ILE A 362 23.98 4.56 -46.87
N LEU A 363 23.51 3.47 -46.26
CA LEU A 363 24.19 2.83 -45.13
C LEU A 363 25.13 1.75 -45.66
N THR A 364 26.39 1.79 -45.23
CA THR A 364 27.45 0.90 -45.67
C THR A 364 28.43 0.62 -44.52
N VAL A 365 29.60 0.06 -44.84
CA VAL A 365 30.67 -0.22 -43.89
C VAL A 365 31.92 0.59 -44.23
N ASP A 366 32.57 1.15 -43.21
CA ASP A 366 33.80 1.94 -43.35
C ASP A 366 34.91 1.45 -42.41
N SER A 367 36.14 1.40 -42.91
CA SER A 367 37.29 0.88 -42.18
C SER A 367 37.90 1.86 -41.17
N LYS A 368 37.58 3.16 -41.26
CA LYS A 368 38.19 4.23 -40.48
C LYS A 368 37.19 4.82 -39.49
N ASP A 369 36.06 5.32 -40.00
CA ASP A 369 35.17 6.20 -39.26
C ASP A 369 33.68 5.84 -39.40
N GLN A 370 32.97 5.94 -38.28
CA GLN A 370 31.51 5.98 -38.25
C GLN A 370 31.09 7.46 -38.29
N ASN A 371 30.46 7.89 -39.39
CA ASN A 371 30.15 9.30 -39.62
C ASN A 371 28.71 9.72 -39.23
N THR A 372 28.01 8.84 -38.52
CA THR A 372 26.68 9.11 -37.96
C THR A 372 26.63 8.70 -36.50
N HIS A 373 25.91 9.46 -35.69
CA HIS A 373 25.62 9.07 -34.32
C HIS A 373 24.47 8.06 -34.34
N ILE A 374 24.74 6.87 -33.82
CA ILE A 374 23.75 5.81 -33.63
C ILE A 374 23.40 5.78 -32.16
N SER A 375 22.11 5.90 -31.86
CA SER A 375 21.57 5.91 -30.50
C SER A 375 20.89 4.59 -30.16
N LEU A 376 21.14 4.09 -28.95
CA LEU A 376 20.41 2.95 -28.40
C LEU A 376 19.04 3.38 -27.86
N GLY A 377 18.89 4.66 -27.50
CA GLY A 377 17.69 5.21 -26.88
C GLY A 377 17.63 4.95 -25.38
N TYR A 378 18.80 4.85 -24.72
CA TYR A 378 18.89 4.53 -23.28
C TYR A 378 19.26 5.73 -22.39
N LYS A 379 19.68 6.85 -22.99
CA LYS A 379 20.21 8.03 -22.28
C LYS A 379 19.16 8.93 -21.64
N ASP A 380 17.90 8.83 -22.04
CA ASP A 380 16.85 9.67 -21.49
C ASP A 380 16.73 9.48 -19.97
N CYS A 381 16.70 10.57 -19.21
CA CYS A 381 16.44 10.53 -17.76
C CYS A 381 14.94 10.46 -17.45
N THR A 382 14.14 10.02 -18.41
CA THR A 382 12.81 9.48 -18.15
C THR A 382 13.00 8.32 -17.18
N ALA A 383 12.26 8.37 -16.07
CA ALA A 383 12.22 7.26 -15.14
C ALA A 383 11.90 5.99 -15.96
N VAL A 384 12.72 4.95 -15.83
CA VAL A 384 12.28 3.62 -16.22
C VAL A 384 10.94 3.44 -15.51
N GLU A 385 9.87 3.16 -16.26
CA GLU A 385 8.54 3.00 -15.65
C GLU A 385 8.62 1.86 -14.66
N SER A 386 8.85 2.21 -13.40
CA SER A 386 8.90 1.24 -12.33
C SER A 386 7.49 0.72 -12.18
N THR A 387 7.36 -0.60 -12.18
CA THR A 387 6.12 -1.19 -11.72
C THR A 387 5.96 -0.98 -10.21
N LYS A 388 7.00 -0.60 -9.46
CA LYS A 388 6.89 -0.38 -8.01
C LYS A 388 5.97 0.80 -7.70
N THR A 389 5.15 0.63 -6.67
CA THR A 389 4.17 1.63 -6.23
C THR A 389 3.92 1.48 -4.73
N SER A 390 3.17 2.41 -4.16
CA SER A 390 2.79 2.39 -2.75
C SER A 390 1.39 2.97 -2.58
N LEU A 391 0.75 2.61 -1.47
CA LEU A 391 -0.55 3.14 -1.07
C LEU A 391 -0.34 4.32 -0.12
N LYS A 392 -1.35 5.18 -0.02
CA LYS A 392 -1.37 6.21 1.05
C LYS A 392 -1.61 5.52 2.39
N ASP A 393 -1.20 6.19 3.47
CA ASP A 393 -1.58 5.75 4.81
C ASP A 393 -3.11 5.76 4.93
N GLY A 394 -3.69 4.69 5.49
CA GLY A 394 -5.13 4.57 5.58
C GLY A 394 -5.59 3.23 6.15
N VAL A 395 -6.91 3.06 6.22
CA VAL A 395 -7.53 1.77 6.58
C VAL A 395 -8.15 1.18 5.32
N TYR A 396 -7.79 -0.06 5.01
CA TYR A 396 -8.16 -0.72 3.77
C TYR A 396 -8.78 -2.10 3.99
N TYR A 397 -9.66 -2.50 3.08
CA TYR A 397 -9.93 -3.90 2.79
C TYR A 397 -8.89 -4.40 1.81
N ILE A 398 -8.43 -5.64 2.00
CA ILE A 398 -7.51 -6.32 1.08
C ILE A 398 -8.25 -7.52 0.50
N THR A 399 -8.43 -7.55 -0.82
CA THR A 399 -9.08 -8.67 -1.51
C THR A 399 -8.20 -9.24 -2.62
N ASN A 400 -8.42 -10.51 -2.96
CA ASN A 400 -7.76 -11.16 -4.08
C ASN A 400 -8.67 -11.21 -5.33
N LYS A 401 -8.14 -11.74 -6.44
CA LYS A 401 -8.88 -11.90 -7.71
C LYS A 401 -10.18 -12.71 -7.58
N ALA A 402 -10.26 -13.63 -6.62
CA ALA A 402 -11.47 -14.42 -6.37
C ALA A 402 -12.52 -13.67 -5.53
N GLY A 403 -12.26 -12.42 -5.15
CA GLY A 403 -13.14 -11.62 -4.30
C GLY A 403 -13.14 -12.03 -2.83
N LYS A 404 -12.17 -12.85 -2.40
CA LYS A 404 -12.00 -13.19 -0.98
C LYS A 404 -11.25 -12.08 -0.25
N TYR A 405 -11.66 -11.81 0.98
CA TYR A 405 -11.04 -10.84 1.88
C TYR A 405 -9.93 -11.51 2.68
N LEU A 406 -8.80 -10.82 2.83
CA LEU A 406 -7.79 -11.19 3.82
C LEU A 406 -8.30 -10.73 5.19
N ALA A 407 -8.62 -11.65 6.10
CA ALA A 407 -9.25 -11.30 7.38
C ALA A 407 -9.07 -12.39 8.43
N SER A 408 -9.49 -12.10 9.67
CA SER A 408 -9.69 -13.13 10.70
C SER A 408 -11.18 -13.28 11.03
N PRO A 409 -11.91 -14.21 10.38
CA PRO A 409 -13.31 -14.44 10.71
C PRO A 409 -13.48 -14.88 12.16
N ILE A 410 -14.71 -14.78 12.70
CA ILE A 410 -14.98 -15.04 14.13
C ILE A 410 -14.46 -16.40 14.62
N TYR A 411 -14.55 -17.44 13.78
CA TYR A 411 -14.09 -18.79 14.10
C TYR A 411 -12.56 -18.98 14.02
N ARG A 412 -11.82 -17.97 13.59
CA ARG A 412 -10.35 -17.94 13.56
C ARG A 412 -9.74 -17.10 14.67
N ASN A 413 -10.46 -16.10 15.16
CA ASN A 413 -10.11 -15.33 16.36
C ASN A 413 -8.61 -14.95 16.47
N GLY A 414 -8.09 -14.25 15.45
CA GLY A 414 -6.70 -13.80 15.37
C GLY A 414 -5.89 -14.51 14.28
N GLU A 415 -6.27 -15.73 13.89
CA GLU A 415 -5.67 -16.38 12.71
C GLU A 415 -6.21 -15.74 11.42
N ILE A 416 -5.31 -15.35 10.52
CA ILE A 416 -5.67 -14.72 9.25
C ILE A 416 -5.97 -15.81 8.22
N GLU A 417 -6.92 -15.61 7.31
CA GLU A 417 -7.11 -16.44 6.13
C GLU A 417 -7.80 -15.64 5.00
N TRP A 418 -7.85 -16.22 3.79
CA TRP A 418 -8.66 -15.69 2.70
C TRP A 418 -10.11 -16.16 2.84
N THR A 419 -11.00 -15.26 3.28
CA THR A 419 -12.39 -15.55 3.63
C THR A 419 -13.37 -15.00 2.61
N THR A 420 -14.42 -15.76 2.30
CA THR A 420 -15.56 -15.29 1.50
C THR A 420 -16.54 -14.53 2.38
N VAL A 421 -17.07 -13.41 1.89
CA VAL A 421 -18.08 -12.59 2.58
C VAL A 421 -19.37 -12.61 1.76
N ASN A 422 -20.51 -12.83 2.42
CA ASN A 422 -21.81 -12.67 1.80
C ASN A 422 -22.30 -11.22 1.95
N ALA A 423 -22.18 -10.41 0.90
CA ALA A 423 -22.53 -8.99 0.95
C ALA A 423 -24.02 -8.70 1.26
N ASN A 424 -24.92 -9.68 1.09
CA ASN A 424 -26.34 -9.53 1.44
C ASN A 424 -26.61 -9.74 2.94
N GLU A 425 -25.66 -10.35 3.66
CA GLU A 425 -25.83 -10.71 5.06
C GLU A 425 -24.79 -10.06 5.96
N GLN A 426 -23.64 -9.66 5.43
CA GLN A 426 -22.49 -9.19 6.18
C GLN A 426 -22.04 -7.83 5.67
N ASN A 427 -21.79 -6.90 6.59
CA ASN A 427 -21.20 -5.61 6.29
C ASN A 427 -19.77 -5.51 6.88
N VAL A 428 -18.77 -5.69 6.02
CA VAL A 428 -17.35 -5.61 6.42
C VAL A 428 -16.93 -4.22 6.90
N ALA A 429 -17.71 -3.17 6.62
CA ALA A 429 -17.50 -1.83 7.18
C ALA A 429 -17.71 -1.79 8.69
N HIS A 430 -18.48 -2.73 9.25
CA HIS A 430 -18.68 -2.84 10.70
C HIS A 430 -17.78 -3.90 11.35
N MET A 431 -16.99 -4.64 10.57
CA MET A 431 -16.20 -5.76 11.07
C MET A 431 -14.70 -5.43 11.05
N PRO A 432 -14.12 -4.96 12.17
CA PRO A 432 -12.72 -4.52 12.21
C PRO A 432 -11.71 -5.63 11.89
N ALA A 433 -12.03 -6.92 12.10
CA ALA A 433 -11.19 -8.03 11.68
C ALA A 433 -10.92 -8.13 10.15
N TYR A 434 -11.76 -7.48 9.33
CA TYR A 434 -11.63 -7.42 7.87
C TYR A 434 -10.90 -6.15 7.40
N GLN A 435 -10.52 -5.28 8.34
CA GLN A 435 -9.94 -3.97 8.06
C GLN A 435 -8.46 -3.98 8.45
N TRP A 436 -7.63 -3.37 7.59
CA TRP A 436 -6.18 -3.32 7.75
C TRP A 436 -5.71 -1.88 7.81
N VAL A 437 -4.98 -1.53 8.87
CA VAL A 437 -4.27 -0.26 8.96
C VAL A 437 -2.98 -0.42 8.15
N ILE A 438 -2.85 0.37 7.10
CA ILE A 438 -1.68 0.38 6.22
C ILE A 438 -0.92 1.68 6.44
N LEU A 439 0.35 1.56 6.76
CA LEU A 439 1.27 2.66 7.00
C LEU A 439 2.49 2.50 6.10
N LYS A 440 2.87 3.57 5.40
CA LYS A 440 4.20 3.65 4.78
C LYS A 440 5.29 3.55 5.84
N LYS A 441 6.28 2.71 5.62
CA LYS A 441 7.49 2.70 6.45
C LYS A 441 8.24 4.04 6.35
N ASN A 442 8.29 4.61 5.15
CA ASN A 442 8.92 5.92 4.88
C ASN A 442 7.83 6.98 4.61
N VAL A 443 7.62 7.87 5.57
CA VAL A 443 6.50 8.85 5.58
C VAL A 443 6.74 10.04 4.65
N THR A 444 7.99 10.27 4.25
CA THR A 444 8.49 11.47 3.56
C THR A 444 8.97 11.21 2.13
N ASP A 445 8.80 9.99 1.62
CA ASP A 445 9.30 9.58 0.31
C ASP A 445 8.74 10.46 -0.83
N LYS A 446 9.65 11.20 -1.48
CA LYS A 446 9.33 12.10 -2.61
C LYS A 446 8.85 11.33 -3.86
N ASN A 447 9.15 10.03 -3.96
CA ASN A 447 8.83 9.20 -5.12
C ASN A 447 7.47 8.49 -5.00
N ASN A 448 6.77 8.62 -3.87
CA ASN A 448 5.52 7.89 -3.57
C ASN A 448 5.65 6.34 -3.64
N ILE A 449 6.83 5.77 -3.46
CA ILE A 449 7.15 4.33 -3.47
C ILE A 449 7.83 3.93 -2.15
N SER A 450 7.03 3.62 -1.13
CA SER A 450 7.51 3.08 0.16
C SER A 450 7.04 1.64 0.37
N THR A 451 7.87 0.85 1.07
CA THR A 451 7.41 -0.38 1.74
C THR A 451 6.26 -0.06 2.69
N LEU A 452 5.28 -0.96 2.76
CA LEU A 452 4.08 -0.80 3.58
C LEU A 452 4.11 -1.76 4.77
N GLU A 453 3.84 -1.24 5.96
CA GLU A 453 3.55 -2.00 7.17
C GLU A 453 2.03 -2.14 7.30
N VAL A 454 1.55 -3.37 7.44
CA VAL A 454 0.12 -3.71 7.41
C VAL A 454 -0.24 -4.36 8.75
N TYR A 455 -1.28 -3.84 9.40
CA TYR A 455 -1.73 -4.29 10.72
C TYR A 455 -3.22 -4.59 10.71
N ASN A 456 -3.64 -5.74 11.24
CA ASN A 456 -5.06 -6.04 11.39
C ASN A 456 -5.68 -5.11 12.43
N ARG A 457 -6.79 -4.44 12.11
CA ARG A 457 -7.39 -3.42 12.97
C ARG A 457 -7.92 -4.01 14.29
N GLU A 458 -8.35 -5.28 14.31
CA GLU A 458 -8.91 -5.92 15.51
C GLU A 458 -7.87 -6.70 16.35
N PHE A 459 -6.88 -7.32 15.72
CA PHE A 459 -6.01 -8.30 16.39
C PHE A 459 -4.56 -7.87 16.57
N SER A 460 -4.09 -6.85 15.84
CA SER A 460 -2.71 -6.39 15.96
C SER A 460 -2.49 -5.58 17.24
N ASP A 461 -1.33 -5.75 17.88
CA ASP A 461 -0.87 -4.91 19.00
C ASP A 461 -0.09 -3.66 18.53
N GLY A 462 0.12 -3.52 17.22
CA GLY A 462 0.84 -2.41 16.60
C GLY A 462 2.36 -2.39 16.86
N VAL A 463 2.93 -3.43 17.48
CA VAL A 463 4.37 -3.53 17.74
C VAL A 463 5.10 -4.08 16.51
N LEU A 464 4.61 -5.20 15.96
CA LEU A 464 5.12 -5.78 14.73
C LEU A 464 4.03 -5.77 13.66
N ALA A 465 4.42 -5.45 12.43
CA ALA A 465 3.50 -5.50 11.30
C ALA A 465 3.13 -6.95 11.00
N ASP A 466 1.83 -7.22 10.77
CA ASP A 466 1.35 -8.54 10.37
C ASP A 466 1.90 -8.91 8.98
N TYR A 467 2.03 -7.91 8.10
CA TYR A 467 2.71 -8.03 6.81
C TYR A 467 3.59 -6.81 6.52
N THR A 468 4.68 -7.06 5.79
CA THR A 468 5.49 -6.01 5.14
C THR A 468 5.39 -6.19 3.63
N LEU A 469 4.79 -5.23 2.92
CA LEU A 469 4.49 -5.35 1.49
C LEU A 469 5.31 -4.38 0.64
N ASN A 470 5.88 -4.91 -0.43
CA ASN A 470 6.46 -4.14 -1.53
C ASN A 470 5.58 -4.30 -2.77
N LEU A 471 4.75 -3.29 -3.04
CA LEU A 471 3.72 -3.39 -4.08
C LEU A 471 4.26 -3.02 -5.46
N ASN A 472 3.71 -3.71 -6.46
CA ASN A 472 3.92 -3.41 -7.86
C ASN A 472 2.57 -3.28 -8.58
N LYS A 473 2.51 -2.45 -9.62
CA LYS A 473 1.36 -2.20 -10.48
C LYS A 473 1.86 -1.88 -11.88
N LYS A 474 1.42 -2.67 -12.86
CA LYS A 474 1.74 -2.41 -14.27
C LYS A 474 0.95 -1.20 -14.76
N ALA A 475 1.50 -0.46 -15.73
CA ALA A 475 0.78 0.61 -16.39
C ALA A 475 -0.59 0.11 -16.91
N GLY A 476 -1.66 0.84 -16.59
CA GLY A 476 -3.04 0.48 -16.95
C GLY A 476 -3.69 -0.66 -16.14
N ALA A 477 -2.97 -1.33 -15.22
CA ALA A 477 -3.57 -2.37 -14.38
C ALA A 477 -4.48 -1.77 -13.30
N THR A 478 -5.52 -2.53 -12.91
CA THR A 478 -6.43 -2.17 -11.81
C THR A 478 -6.06 -2.81 -10.47
N TYR A 479 -5.09 -3.72 -10.48
CA TYR A 479 -4.65 -4.50 -9.32
C TYR A 479 -3.16 -4.27 -9.01
N TRP A 480 -2.77 -4.64 -7.80
CA TRP A 480 -1.38 -4.67 -7.35
C TRP A 480 -0.90 -6.13 -7.24
N TYR A 481 0.40 -6.34 -7.34
CA TYR A 481 1.02 -7.65 -7.20
C TYR A 481 2.34 -7.56 -6.43
N LEU A 482 2.80 -8.71 -5.92
CA LEU A 482 4.08 -8.87 -5.24
C LEU A 482 5.06 -9.60 -6.16
N THR A 483 6.36 -9.34 -6.00
CA THR A 483 7.42 -10.05 -6.74
C THR A 483 7.91 -11.30 -6.03
N ALA A 484 7.58 -11.44 -4.74
CA ALA A 484 7.87 -12.61 -3.93
C ALA A 484 6.71 -12.86 -2.97
N ASP A 485 6.58 -14.11 -2.53
CA ASP A 485 5.57 -14.51 -1.55
C ASP A 485 5.89 -13.83 -0.20
N VAL A 486 4.86 -13.33 0.48
CA VAL A 486 4.99 -12.69 1.79
C VAL A 486 4.18 -13.48 2.81
N ASN A 487 4.85 -13.95 3.85
CA ASN A 487 4.23 -14.68 4.94
C ASN A 487 3.86 -13.72 6.07
N SER A 488 2.69 -13.92 6.67
CA SER A 488 2.37 -13.25 7.93
C SER A 488 3.17 -13.80 9.09
N ALA A 489 3.26 -13.03 10.17
CA ALA A 489 3.75 -13.52 11.46
C ALA A 489 2.98 -14.76 11.97
N ASN A 490 1.72 -14.93 11.54
CA ASN A 490 0.83 -16.02 11.92
C ASN A 490 0.71 -17.14 10.85
N GLY A 491 1.58 -17.16 9.83
CA GLY A 491 1.74 -18.29 8.90
C GLY A 491 0.87 -18.30 7.63
N VAL A 492 0.19 -17.21 7.27
CA VAL A 492 -0.57 -17.11 6.01
C VAL A 492 0.19 -16.34 4.94
N THR A 493 0.36 -17.00 3.79
CA THR A 493 1.09 -16.48 2.64
C THR A 493 0.18 -15.68 1.71
N ILE A 494 0.61 -14.47 1.36
CA ILE A 494 0.15 -13.75 0.18
C ILE A 494 1.11 -14.12 -0.95
N ASN A 495 0.60 -14.76 -2.01
CA ASN A 495 1.45 -15.27 -3.07
C ASN A 495 1.79 -14.15 -4.05
N SER A 496 3.00 -14.19 -4.60
CA SER A 496 3.46 -13.34 -5.70
C SER A 496 2.59 -13.46 -6.97
N THR A 497 1.89 -14.57 -7.12
CA THR A 497 0.96 -14.82 -8.23
C THR A 497 -0.43 -14.20 -8.01
N ASP A 498 -0.74 -13.72 -6.79
CA ASP A 498 -2.03 -13.12 -6.48
C ASP A 498 -2.17 -11.73 -7.12
N SER A 499 -3.40 -11.41 -7.53
CA SER A 499 -3.80 -10.04 -7.85
C SER A 499 -4.53 -9.46 -6.64
N LEU A 500 -3.95 -8.40 -6.07
CA LEU A 500 -4.43 -7.75 -4.85
C LEU A 500 -5.18 -6.46 -5.17
N PHE A 501 -6.27 -6.24 -4.46
CA PHE A 501 -7.08 -5.03 -4.52
C PHE A 501 -7.15 -4.42 -3.13
N PHE A 502 -7.00 -3.09 -3.07
CA PHE A 502 -7.01 -2.31 -1.85
C PHE A 502 -8.12 -1.27 -1.94
N GLU A 503 -9.14 -1.42 -1.11
CA GLU A 503 -10.30 -0.52 -1.06
C GLU A 503 -10.32 0.22 0.27
N LEU A 504 -10.54 1.54 0.26
CA LEU A 504 -10.60 2.33 1.49
C LEU A 504 -11.84 1.98 2.31
N VAL A 505 -11.65 1.79 3.61
CA VAL A 505 -12.76 1.67 4.55
C VAL A 505 -13.50 3.02 4.65
N PRO A 506 -14.85 3.02 4.71
CA PRO A 506 -15.62 4.26 4.86
C PRO A 506 -15.19 5.09 6.07
N ALA A 507 -15.12 6.41 5.91
CA ALA A 507 -14.65 7.32 6.94
C ALA A 507 -15.47 7.23 8.25
N ALA A 508 -16.78 6.97 8.15
CA ALA A 508 -17.64 6.75 9.31
C ALA A 508 -17.17 5.54 10.16
N SER A 509 -16.85 4.41 9.53
CA SER A 509 -16.31 3.23 10.20
C SER A 509 -14.90 3.46 10.76
N VAL A 510 -14.07 4.25 10.08
CA VAL A 510 -12.73 4.62 10.59
C VAL A 510 -12.83 5.48 11.85
N ALA A 511 -13.83 6.36 11.92
CA ALA A 511 -14.06 7.28 13.03
C ALA A 511 -14.88 6.68 14.18
N ASP A 512 -15.53 5.54 13.98
CA ASP A 512 -16.31 4.87 15.01
C ASP A 512 -15.41 4.13 16.01
N SER A 513 -15.43 4.59 17.26
CA SER A 513 -14.68 3.99 18.38
C SER A 513 -15.36 2.75 18.97
N LEU A 514 -16.62 2.48 18.62
CA LEU A 514 -17.44 1.39 19.15
C LEU A 514 -17.70 0.29 18.11
N LEU A 515 -16.97 0.33 16.99
CA LEU A 515 -17.18 -0.51 15.81
C LEU A 515 -17.08 -2.02 16.09
N GLY A 516 -18.05 -2.81 15.62
CA GLY A 516 -17.97 -4.28 15.59
C GLY A 516 -18.43 -5.02 16.85
N TYR A 517 -18.81 -4.28 17.90
CA TYR A 517 -19.46 -4.85 19.08
C TYR A 517 -20.67 -4.02 19.50
N LYS A 518 -21.71 -4.68 20.02
CA LYS A 518 -22.82 -3.95 20.65
C LYS A 518 -22.28 -3.16 21.82
N ASN A 519 -22.59 -1.88 21.85
CA ASN A 519 -22.34 -1.01 22.98
C ASN A 519 -23.67 -0.38 23.41
N LEU A 520 -23.91 -0.38 24.72
CA LEU A 520 -25.07 0.15 25.40
C LEU A 520 -24.58 1.14 26.45
N ASP A 521 -25.20 2.31 26.52
CA ASP A 521 -24.87 3.31 27.53
C ASP A 521 -25.47 2.96 28.91
N LYS A 522 -25.14 3.76 29.92
CA LYS A 522 -25.54 3.49 31.31
C LYS A 522 -27.05 3.61 31.47
N GLU A 523 -27.66 4.59 30.82
CA GLU A 523 -29.09 4.87 30.86
C GLU A 523 -29.89 3.76 30.18
N GLU A 524 -29.44 3.30 29.02
CA GLU A 524 -29.97 2.17 28.25
C GLU A 524 -29.96 0.86 29.07
N LEU A 525 -28.90 0.60 29.83
CA LEU A 525 -28.81 -0.57 30.70
C LEU A 525 -29.73 -0.46 31.93
N MET A 526 -29.99 0.75 32.43
CA MET A 526 -30.85 0.95 33.61
C MET A 526 -32.35 0.86 33.30
N ILE A 527 -32.76 1.28 32.09
CA ILE A 527 -34.18 1.53 31.79
C ILE A 527 -34.81 0.40 30.98
N ASN A 528 -34.02 -0.31 30.17
CA ASN A 528 -34.56 -1.26 29.19
C ASN A 528 -34.31 -2.72 29.59
N LYS A 529 -35.28 -3.57 29.27
CA LYS A 529 -35.02 -4.99 29.04
C LYS A 529 -34.79 -5.21 27.55
N TYR A 530 -34.01 -6.23 27.20
CA TYR A 530 -33.59 -6.52 25.84
C TYR A 530 -34.09 -7.87 25.38
N THR A 531 -34.44 -7.94 24.10
CA THR A 531 -34.82 -9.17 23.43
C THR A 531 -33.76 -9.54 22.41
N PHE A 532 -33.60 -10.84 22.16
CA PHE A 532 -32.59 -11.38 21.27
C PHE A 532 -33.30 -12.09 20.11
N ASN A 533 -33.48 -11.38 19.01
CA ASN A 533 -34.09 -11.93 17.81
C ASN A 533 -33.05 -12.73 17.02
N TYR A 534 -33.26 -14.04 16.88
CA TYR A 534 -32.36 -14.89 16.12
C TYR A 534 -32.50 -14.60 14.63
N TRP A 535 -31.37 -14.41 13.94
CA TRP A 535 -31.40 -14.35 12.50
C TRP A 535 -31.78 -15.71 11.91
N HIS A 536 -32.92 -15.76 11.22
CA HIS A 536 -33.39 -16.94 10.52
C HIS A 536 -33.93 -16.56 9.13
N PRO A 537 -33.52 -17.26 8.05
CA PRO A 537 -33.82 -16.84 6.67
C PRO A 537 -35.32 -16.85 6.32
N TYR A 538 -36.12 -17.62 7.06
CA TYR A 538 -37.55 -17.82 6.77
C TYR A 538 -38.50 -17.35 7.89
N ALA A 539 -37.98 -16.82 8.99
CA ALA A 539 -38.79 -16.48 10.16
C ALA A 539 -38.21 -15.29 10.92
N THR A 540 -39.01 -14.25 11.13
CA THR A 540 -38.61 -13.03 11.85
C THR A 540 -39.07 -13.03 13.31
N ASP A 541 -39.90 -13.99 13.70
CA ASP A 541 -40.53 -14.12 15.01
C ASP A 541 -39.75 -15.02 15.97
N LYS A 542 -38.51 -15.39 15.63
CA LYS A 542 -37.68 -16.28 16.46
C LYS A 542 -36.86 -15.47 17.45
N TYR A 543 -37.13 -15.65 18.73
CA TYR A 543 -36.44 -14.96 19.82
C TYR A 543 -35.90 -15.96 20.82
N ILE A 544 -34.80 -15.62 21.50
CA ILE A 544 -34.42 -16.34 22.71
C ILE A 544 -35.52 -16.17 23.75
N ALA A 545 -36.03 -17.29 24.23
CA ALA A 545 -37.05 -17.35 25.26
C ALA A 545 -36.62 -18.33 26.36
N LYS A 546 -36.99 -18.03 27.61
CA LYS A 546 -36.94 -19.00 28.68
C LYS A 546 -38.11 -19.97 28.51
N SER A 547 -37.81 -21.26 28.44
CA SER A 547 -38.81 -22.33 28.43
C SER A 547 -39.79 -22.17 29.60
N SER A 548 -41.07 -22.48 29.34
CA SER A 548 -42.11 -22.52 30.38
C SER A 548 -42.02 -23.77 31.27
N LYS A 549 -41.32 -24.81 30.80
CA LYS A 549 -41.21 -26.11 31.49
C LYS A 549 -40.03 -26.16 32.45
N ASP A 550 -38.95 -25.46 32.14
CA ASP A 550 -37.69 -25.50 32.87
C ASP A 550 -36.93 -24.17 32.75
N SER A 551 -35.68 -24.13 33.18
CA SER A 551 -34.85 -22.92 33.11
C SER A 551 -34.05 -22.80 31.81
N THR A 552 -34.27 -23.70 30.83
CA THR A 552 -33.50 -23.76 29.59
C THR A 552 -33.92 -22.63 28.63
N LEU A 553 -32.94 -22.06 27.93
CA LEU A 553 -33.18 -21.08 26.86
C LEU A 553 -33.37 -21.79 25.52
N THR A 554 -34.40 -21.39 24.78
CA THR A 554 -34.74 -21.94 23.46
C THR A 554 -35.05 -20.82 22.48
N VAL A 555 -35.12 -21.16 21.18
CA VAL A 555 -35.46 -20.23 20.09
C VAL A 555 -36.69 -20.72 19.29
N LEU A 556 -37.41 -21.70 19.82
CA LEU A 556 -38.53 -22.34 19.13
C LEU A 556 -39.78 -21.45 19.08
N GLU A 557 -40.28 -21.08 20.26
CA GLU A 557 -41.52 -20.33 20.47
C GLU A 557 -41.40 -19.39 21.68
N GLY A 558 -42.05 -18.22 21.58
CA GLY A 558 -42.10 -17.21 22.62
C GLY A 558 -41.02 -16.13 22.50
N LYS A 559 -41.06 -15.19 23.44
CA LYS A 559 -40.15 -14.04 23.53
C LYS A 559 -39.94 -13.72 25.00
N THR A 560 -38.70 -13.70 25.46
CA THR A 560 -38.35 -13.26 26.82
C THR A 560 -37.47 -12.02 26.75
N ALA A 561 -37.81 -11.01 27.55
CA ALA A 561 -37.01 -9.81 27.70
C ALA A 561 -36.07 -9.97 28.92
N PHE A 562 -34.78 -9.78 28.69
CA PHE A 562 -33.71 -9.96 29.66
C PHE A 562 -33.10 -8.61 30.07
N ASN A 563 -32.70 -8.48 31.33
CA ASN A 563 -31.86 -7.36 31.74
C ASN A 563 -30.44 -7.58 31.22
N LEU A 564 -29.82 -6.49 30.77
CA LEU A 564 -28.39 -6.44 30.48
C LEU A 564 -27.73 -5.51 31.48
N ASP A 565 -26.61 -5.95 32.05
CA ASP A 565 -25.73 -5.10 32.85
C ASP A 565 -24.28 -5.39 32.48
N THR A 566 -23.40 -4.46 32.82
CA THR A 566 -21.96 -4.69 32.81
C THR A 566 -21.55 -5.49 34.06
N LEU A 567 -20.35 -6.09 34.03
CA LEU A 567 -19.80 -6.71 35.24
C LEU A 567 -19.49 -5.62 36.27
N VAL A 568 -20.35 -5.53 37.28
CA VAL A 568 -20.33 -4.43 38.25
C VAL A 568 -19.06 -4.41 39.08
N ASN A 569 -18.52 -3.20 39.25
CA ASN A 569 -17.25 -2.90 39.93
C ASN A 569 -16.00 -3.44 39.21
N ASP A 570 -16.11 -3.83 37.93
CA ASP A 570 -14.96 -4.23 37.12
C ASP A 570 -14.71 -3.25 35.97
N ALA A 571 -13.83 -2.28 36.19
CA ALA A 571 -13.48 -1.29 35.17
C ALA A 571 -12.90 -1.93 33.90
N ALA A 572 -12.34 -3.14 33.96
CA ALA A 572 -11.84 -3.86 32.79
C ALA A 572 -12.96 -4.44 31.90
N ALA A 573 -14.20 -4.48 32.38
CA ALA A 573 -15.35 -4.98 31.63
C ALA A 573 -16.04 -3.90 30.78
N VAL A 574 -15.81 -2.61 31.07
CA VAL A 574 -16.53 -1.50 30.44
C VAL A 574 -15.58 -0.70 29.57
N LYS A 575 -15.94 -0.52 28.28
CA LYS A 575 -15.10 0.21 27.30
C LYS A 575 -13.64 -0.23 27.36
N ALA A 576 -13.42 -1.54 27.32
CA ALA A 576 -12.08 -2.12 27.23
C ALA A 576 -11.51 -1.85 25.83
N GLN A 577 -10.34 -1.22 25.77
CA GLN A 577 -9.64 -0.99 24.50
C GLN A 577 -9.20 -2.33 23.90
N TYR A 578 -9.34 -2.47 22.58
CA TYR A 578 -8.84 -3.61 21.82
C TYR A 578 -8.35 -3.20 20.43
N GLY A 579 -7.65 -4.13 19.76
CA GLY A 579 -7.11 -3.94 18.42
C GLY A 579 -5.95 -2.97 18.33
N PHE A 580 -5.67 -2.56 17.09
CA PHE A 580 -4.50 -1.76 16.76
C PHE A 580 -4.48 -0.44 17.55
N PRO A 581 -3.41 -0.15 18.33
CA PRO A 581 -3.36 1.05 19.15
C PRO A 581 -3.09 2.30 18.31
N VAL A 582 -4.01 3.26 18.39
CA VAL A 582 -3.91 4.55 17.70
C VAL A 582 -3.15 5.53 18.58
N THR A 583 -1.84 5.62 18.37
CA THR A 583 -0.97 6.62 19.02
C THR A 583 -1.15 8.00 18.39
N ALA A 584 -0.64 9.04 19.06
CA ALA A 584 -0.67 10.40 18.51
C ALA A 584 0.10 10.53 17.18
N ALA A 585 1.14 9.71 16.97
CA ALA A 585 1.88 9.67 15.70
C ALA A 585 1.03 9.06 14.57
N VAL A 586 0.33 7.96 14.85
CA VAL A 586 -0.58 7.32 13.88
C VAL A 586 -1.76 8.24 13.56
N ALA A 587 -2.37 8.86 14.56
CA ALA A 587 -3.54 9.74 14.36
C ALA A 587 -3.24 10.95 13.47
N LYS A 588 -1.98 11.42 13.43
CA LYS A 588 -1.53 12.47 12.48
C LYS A 588 -1.44 11.97 11.04
N ARG A 589 -1.19 10.69 10.85
CA ARG A 589 -1.03 10.04 9.54
C ARG A 589 -2.36 9.64 8.92
N ILE A 590 -3.27 9.10 9.73
CA ILE A 590 -4.61 8.67 9.30
C ILE A 590 -5.65 9.51 10.04
N ASN A 591 -6.16 10.54 9.36
CA ASN A 591 -7.14 11.44 9.94
C ASN A 591 -8.43 10.69 10.31
N GLY A 592 -8.93 10.96 11.52
CA GLY A 592 -10.19 10.38 12.02
C GLY A 592 -10.07 8.98 12.62
N LEU A 593 -8.96 8.25 12.46
CA LEU A 593 -8.81 6.90 13.03
C LEU A 593 -8.92 6.93 14.56
N LYS A 594 -9.80 6.10 15.13
CA LYS A 594 -10.02 5.97 16.58
C LYS A 594 -9.61 4.61 17.13
N ASN A 595 -9.19 4.62 18.40
CA ASN A 595 -9.08 3.40 19.20
C ASN A 595 -10.45 2.74 19.33
N LEU A 596 -10.48 1.41 19.28
CA LEU A 596 -11.69 0.62 19.40
C LEU A 596 -11.93 0.19 20.85
N TYR A 597 -13.20 0.19 21.26
CA TYR A 597 -13.64 -0.17 22.60
C TYR A 597 -14.80 -1.16 22.55
N ARG A 598 -14.76 -2.14 23.45
CA ARG A 598 -15.82 -3.14 23.60
C ARG A 598 -16.21 -3.29 25.07
N THR A 599 -17.42 -3.76 25.31
CA THR A 599 -17.98 -3.93 26.64
C THR A 599 -18.42 -5.37 26.86
N VAL A 600 -18.12 -5.90 28.05
CA VAL A 600 -18.57 -7.22 28.48
C VAL A 600 -19.91 -7.07 29.20
N TYR A 601 -20.88 -7.88 28.79
CA TYR A 601 -22.23 -7.88 29.33
C TYR A 601 -22.55 -9.15 30.10
N VAL A 602 -23.51 -9.04 31.00
CA VAL A 602 -24.17 -10.14 31.70
C VAL A 602 -25.66 -10.03 31.41
N ALA A 603 -26.28 -11.15 31.05
CA ALA A 603 -27.72 -11.23 30.81
C ALA A 603 -28.44 -11.94 31.95
N SER A 604 -29.56 -11.39 32.42
CA SER A 604 -30.38 -11.97 33.49
C SER A 604 -31.88 -11.82 33.23
N ASN A 605 -32.70 -12.61 33.92
CA ASN A 605 -34.17 -12.50 33.83
C ASN A 605 -34.78 -11.61 34.94
N ASP A 606 -33.97 -11.15 35.91
CA ASP A 606 -34.40 -10.34 37.06
C ASP A 606 -33.46 -9.14 37.27
N ASN A 607 -34.01 -8.01 37.73
CA ASN A 607 -33.30 -6.74 37.94
C ASN A 607 -32.31 -6.84 39.11
N ALA A 608 -32.47 -7.83 39.99
CA ALA A 608 -31.60 -8.05 41.16
C ALA A 608 -30.31 -8.84 40.86
N LYS A 609 -29.89 -8.99 39.60
CA LYS A 609 -28.73 -9.84 39.18
C LYS A 609 -28.83 -11.29 39.65
N LYS A 610 -30.05 -11.74 39.93
CA LYS A 610 -30.40 -13.15 40.10
C LYS A 610 -30.82 -13.69 38.75
N ASN A 611 -30.85 -15.01 38.57
CA ASN A 611 -31.32 -15.60 37.32
C ASN A 611 -30.43 -15.20 36.12
N ILE A 612 -29.11 -15.34 36.27
CA ILE A 612 -28.13 -15.01 35.23
C ILE A 612 -28.09 -16.14 34.20
N TRP A 613 -27.79 -15.80 32.94
CA TRP A 613 -27.47 -16.79 31.92
C TRP A 613 -26.25 -17.60 32.32
N SER A 614 -26.36 -18.92 32.27
CA SER A 614 -25.29 -19.86 32.56
C SER A 614 -25.36 -21.00 31.55
N VAL A 615 -24.27 -21.77 31.45
CA VAL A 615 -24.23 -22.98 30.63
C VAL A 615 -24.18 -24.18 31.55
N ASN A 616 -25.10 -25.12 31.37
CA ASN A 616 -25.14 -26.34 32.16
C ASN A 616 -24.17 -27.41 31.63
N LYS A 617 -24.09 -28.54 32.31
CA LYS A 617 -23.24 -29.70 31.98
C LYS A 617 -23.63 -30.40 30.67
N GLU A 618 -24.82 -30.15 30.14
CA GLU A 618 -25.27 -30.59 28.82
C GLU A 618 -25.06 -29.50 27.74
N GLU A 619 -24.23 -28.49 28.04
CA GLU A 619 -23.87 -27.38 27.14
C GLU A 619 -25.05 -26.50 26.73
N LYS A 620 -26.17 -26.53 27.48
CA LYS A 620 -27.35 -25.72 27.22
C LYS A 620 -27.30 -24.44 28.04
N PHE A 621 -27.71 -23.34 27.41
CA PHE A 621 -27.93 -22.09 28.11
C PHE A 621 -29.17 -22.20 28.99
N ASN A 622 -29.04 -21.78 30.24
CA ASN A 622 -30.10 -21.78 31.23
C ASN A 622 -30.07 -20.49 32.07
N VAL A 623 -31.21 -20.19 32.69
CA VAL A 623 -31.38 -19.08 33.63
C VAL A 623 -31.28 -19.64 35.05
N SER A 624 -30.17 -19.41 35.77
CA SER A 624 -29.92 -20.04 37.08
C SER A 624 -30.08 -19.07 38.26
N GLN A 625 -30.80 -19.49 39.31
CA GLN A 625 -30.82 -18.81 40.63
C GLN A 625 -29.55 -19.07 41.44
N TYR A 626 -28.87 -20.18 41.19
CA TYR A 626 -27.67 -20.57 41.91
C TYR A 626 -26.47 -19.87 41.28
N SER A 627 -26.24 -18.63 41.70
CA SER A 627 -24.88 -18.11 41.76
C SER A 627 -24.15 -18.96 42.82
N THR A 628 -23.31 -19.90 42.39
CA THR A 628 -22.15 -20.23 43.22
C THR A 628 -21.22 -19.02 43.16
N ASP A 629 -21.55 -18.02 43.95
CA ASP A 629 -20.66 -17.16 44.75
C ASP A 629 -21.28 -15.77 44.95
N ASN A 630 -21.95 -15.59 46.10
CA ASN A 630 -22.36 -14.30 46.66
C ASN A 630 -21.18 -13.38 47.05
N ASN A 631 -19.95 -13.64 46.56
CA ASN A 631 -18.85 -12.70 46.60
C ASN A 631 -17.71 -13.16 45.66
N THR A 632 -17.39 -12.37 44.62
CA THR A 632 -16.12 -12.31 43.84
C THR A 632 -15.94 -13.01 42.47
N LYS A 633 -16.85 -13.84 41.92
CA LYS A 633 -16.69 -14.39 40.54
C LYS A 633 -17.99 -14.50 39.74
N LEU A 634 -18.31 -13.47 38.95
CA LEU A 634 -19.29 -13.58 37.87
C LEU A 634 -18.71 -14.51 36.78
N THR A 635 -19.30 -15.69 36.56
CA THR A 635 -18.76 -16.76 35.71
C THR A 635 -19.19 -16.72 34.24
N SER A 636 -20.08 -15.81 33.83
CA SER A 636 -20.62 -15.81 32.45
C SER A 636 -20.74 -14.39 31.91
N GLY A 637 -19.59 -13.79 31.56
CA GLY A 637 -19.55 -12.55 30.78
C GLY A 637 -19.60 -12.86 29.29
N TYR A 638 -20.18 -11.94 28.51
CA TYR A 638 -20.33 -12.09 27.07
C TYR A 638 -19.90 -10.83 26.31
N TYR A 639 -19.21 -11.03 25.19
CA TYR A 639 -19.17 -10.04 24.13
C TYR A 639 -20.30 -10.28 23.14
N PHE A 640 -20.91 -9.19 22.67
CA PHE A 640 -21.85 -9.22 21.56
C PHE A 640 -21.14 -8.70 20.31
N LYS A 641 -20.50 -9.60 19.57
CA LYS A 641 -19.70 -9.26 18.39
C LYS A 641 -20.56 -9.26 17.14
N GLU A 642 -20.55 -8.19 16.35
CA GLU A 642 -21.33 -8.11 15.12
C GLU A 642 -20.87 -9.17 14.10
N ASN A 643 -21.83 -9.87 13.50
CA ASN A 643 -21.58 -10.92 12.50
C ASN A 643 -22.36 -10.71 11.21
N ASN A 644 -23.53 -10.09 11.28
CA ASN A 644 -24.40 -9.85 10.12
C ASN A 644 -25.06 -8.46 10.21
N GLN A 645 -25.38 -7.86 9.06
CA GLN A 645 -26.24 -6.70 8.97
C GLN A 645 -27.29 -6.90 7.89
N ILE A 646 -28.56 -6.90 8.28
CA ILE A 646 -29.70 -7.23 7.41
C ILE A 646 -30.81 -6.22 7.68
N ASP A 647 -31.35 -5.62 6.61
CA ASP A 647 -32.38 -4.58 6.69
C ASP A 647 -32.02 -3.44 7.67
N GLY A 648 -30.74 -3.04 7.69
CA GLY A 648 -30.20 -2.02 8.57
C GLY A 648 -29.97 -2.47 10.03
N LYS A 649 -30.37 -3.69 10.41
CA LYS A 649 -30.19 -4.24 11.77
C LYS A 649 -28.89 -5.02 11.88
N CYS A 650 -28.12 -4.71 12.93
CA CYS A 650 -26.87 -5.42 13.23
C CYS A 650 -27.16 -6.62 14.15
N TYR A 651 -26.84 -7.82 13.68
CA TYR A 651 -26.98 -9.07 14.42
C TYR A 651 -25.62 -9.50 14.99
N HIS A 652 -25.63 -9.94 16.24
CA HIS A 652 -24.43 -10.16 17.03
C HIS A 652 -24.31 -11.62 17.49
N ALA A 653 -23.12 -12.19 17.36
CA ALA A 653 -22.73 -13.41 18.03
C ALA A 653 -22.54 -13.15 19.53
N VAL A 654 -23.08 -14.04 20.36
CA VAL A 654 -22.91 -14.01 21.82
C VAL A 654 -21.73 -14.89 22.18
N ILE A 655 -20.60 -14.29 22.55
CA ILE A 655 -19.33 -15.00 22.77
C ILE A 655 -18.96 -14.94 24.25
N ALA A 656 -18.76 -16.10 24.87
CA ALA A 656 -18.33 -16.20 26.27
C ALA A 656 -16.88 -15.69 26.42
N VAL A 657 -16.61 -14.97 27.51
CA VAL A 657 -15.28 -14.41 27.79
C VAL A 657 -14.70 -14.95 29.09
N THR A 658 -13.37 -14.98 29.16
CA THR A 658 -12.62 -15.28 30.39
C THR A 658 -11.78 -14.09 30.81
N LYS A 659 -11.59 -13.92 32.13
CA LYS A 659 -10.72 -12.87 32.68
C LYS A 659 -9.30 -13.42 32.88
N GLU A 660 -8.33 -12.84 32.20
CA GLU A 660 -6.91 -13.24 32.23
C GLU A 660 -6.02 -12.01 32.35
N ALA A 661 -5.06 -12.04 33.28
CA ALA A 661 -4.15 -10.92 33.56
C ALA A 661 -4.89 -9.56 33.70
N GLY A 662 -6.09 -9.57 34.29
CA GLY A 662 -6.91 -8.38 34.49
C GLY A 662 -7.71 -7.91 33.27
N LYS A 663 -7.67 -8.62 32.14
CA LYS A 663 -8.42 -8.29 30.90
C LYS A 663 -9.41 -9.38 30.53
N TYR A 664 -10.50 -9.01 29.87
CA TYR A 664 -11.46 -9.97 29.31
C TYR A 664 -11.10 -10.36 27.88
N VAL A 665 -10.84 -11.64 27.67
CA VAL A 665 -10.38 -12.20 26.39
C VAL A 665 -11.37 -13.24 25.85
N MET A 666 -11.41 -13.37 24.53
CA MET A 666 -12.07 -14.46 23.82
C MET A 666 -10.97 -15.32 23.18
N LYS A 667 -11.02 -16.64 23.40
CA LYS A 667 -10.05 -17.62 22.88
C LYS A 667 -10.74 -18.54 21.89
N LEU A 668 -9.98 -19.23 21.04
CA LEU A 668 -10.55 -20.29 20.19
C LEU A 668 -11.18 -21.43 21.00
N THR A 669 -10.75 -21.62 22.25
CA THR A 669 -11.36 -22.55 23.22
C THR A 669 -12.57 -21.97 23.96
N SER A 670 -12.90 -20.69 23.76
CA SER A 670 -14.14 -20.11 24.27
C SER A 670 -15.35 -20.67 23.51
N THR A 671 -16.53 -20.49 24.08
CA THR A 671 -17.79 -20.88 23.46
C THR A 671 -18.59 -19.67 22.97
N LYS A 672 -19.46 -19.91 22.01
CA LYS A 672 -20.46 -18.96 21.50
C LYS A 672 -21.86 -19.55 21.60
N ALA A 673 -22.88 -18.72 21.73
CA ALA A 673 -24.26 -19.19 21.72
C ALA A 673 -24.66 -19.61 20.30
N GLY A 674 -25.21 -20.82 20.18
CA GLY A 674 -25.66 -21.41 18.93
C GLY A 674 -27.04 -22.04 19.07
N VAL A 675 -27.90 -21.86 18.07
CA VAL A 675 -29.21 -22.51 18.05
C VAL A 675 -29.05 -23.94 17.52
N SER A 676 -29.53 -24.92 18.28
CA SER A 676 -29.49 -26.33 17.88
C SER A 676 -30.55 -26.63 16.83
N ASP A 677 -30.13 -27.25 15.73
CA ASP A 677 -30.96 -27.80 14.66
C ASP A 677 -31.21 -29.31 14.82
N TYR A 678 -30.51 -29.95 15.77
CA TYR A 678 -30.57 -31.39 16.03
C TYR A 678 -31.62 -31.80 17.06
N ASP A 679 -32.12 -30.87 17.88
CA ASP A 679 -33.23 -31.12 18.79
C ASP A 679 -34.48 -30.39 18.33
N GLY A 680 -35.63 -31.07 18.37
CA GLY A 680 -36.93 -30.48 18.00
C GLY A 680 -37.38 -29.34 18.94
N ALA A 681 -36.55 -28.98 19.92
CA ALA A 681 -36.78 -27.90 20.88
C ALA A 681 -36.00 -26.61 20.54
N ALA A 682 -35.17 -26.61 19.50
CA ALA A 682 -34.31 -25.50 19.10
C ALA A 682 -33.57 -24.86 20.30
N THR A 683 -32.93 -25.70 21.12
CA THR A 683 -32.28 -25.23 22.35
C THR A 683 -31.06 -24.34 22.03
N LEU A 684 -30.84 -23.33 22.87
CA LEU A 684 -29.64 -22.49 22.78
C LEU A 684 -28.48 -23.21 23.49
N LYS A 685 -27.43 -23.52 22.74
CA LYS A 685 -26.26 -24.28 23.21
C LYS A 685 -24.97 -23.48 23.14
N ALA A 686 -24.02 -23.83 23.99
CA ALA A 686 -22.65 -23.37 23.92
C ALA A 686 -21.90 -24.19 22.86
N GLN A 687 -21.58 -23.55 21.74
CA GLN A 687 -20.81 -24.14 20.65
C GLN A 687 -19.37 -23.65 20.71
N MET A 688 -18.42 -24.44 20.21
CA MET A 688 -17.03 -24.01 20.17
C MET A 688 -16.87 -22.80 19.25
N LEU A 689 -16.04 -21.82 19.63
CA LEU A 689 -15.84 -20.60 18.83
C LEU A 689 -15.31 -20.94 17.43
N ASN A 690 -14.42 -21.93 17.34
CA ASN A 690 -13.73 -22.35 16.11
C ASN A 690 -14.61 -23.09 15.09
N GLU A 691 -15.89 -23.33 15.39
CA GLU A 691 -16.84 -23.83 14.40
C GLU A 691 -17.21 -22.73 13.41
N THR A 692 -17.24 -23.03 12.11
CA THR A 692 -17.55 -22.03 11.06
C THR A 692 -18.94 -21.41 11.22
N ARG A 693 -19.96 -22.21 11.58
CA ARG A 693 -21.34 -21.72 11.73
C ARG A 693 -21.43 -20.82 12.97
N THR A 694 -22.01 -19.63 12.80
CA THR A 694 -22.18 -18.66 13.90
C THR A 694 -23.63 -18.20 13.93
N SER A 695 -24.35 -18.50 15.01
CA SER A 695 -25.67 -17.91 15.26
C SER A 695 -25.52 -16.45 15.68
N ALA A 696 -26.38 -15.58 15.14
CA ALA A 696 -26.35 -14.15 15.41
C ALA A 696 -27.73 -13.64 15.81
N PHE A 697 -27.77 -12.66 16.72
CA PHE A 697 -28.98 -12.16 17.34
C PHE A 697 -29.05 -10.63 17.26
N TYR A 698 -30.20 -10.11 16.83
CA TYR A 698 -30.49 -8.69 16.91
C TYR A 698 -30.96 -8.36 18.34
N ILE A 699 -30.22 -7.46 18.99
CA ILE A 699 -30.40 -7.11 20.39
C ILE A 699 -31.04 -5.73 20.45
N ALA A 700 -32.30 -5.68 20.88
CA ALA A 700 -33.10 -4.46 20.94
C ALA A 700 -33.90 -4.36 22.24
N PRO A 701 -34.15 -3.14 22.73
CA PRO A 701 -35.08 -2.89 23.82
C PRO A 701 -36.43 -3.57 23.56
N ASP A 702 -37.03 -4.13 24.61
CA ASP A 702 -38.38 -4.67 24.52
C ASP A 702 -39.39 -3.53 24.50
N GLU A 703 -40.06 -3.35 23.35
CA GLU A 703 -41.07 -2.31 23.15
C GLU A 703 -42.46 -2.68 23.66
N THR A 704 -42.59 -3.83 24.34
CA THR A 704 -43.86 -4.21 24.97
C THR A 704 -44.24 -3.11 25.97
N PRO A 705 -45.43 -2.48 25.87
CA PRO A 705 -45.82 -1.39 26.76
C PRO A 705 -46.00 -1.91 28.19
N LEU A 706 -44.91 -1.94 28.94
CA LEU A 706 -44.94 -2.05 30.39
C LEU A 706 -45.13 -0.64 30.93
N TYR A 707 -46.18 -0.43 31.73
CA TYR A 707 -46.23 0.71 32.65
C TYR A 707 -44.86 0.81 33.32
N ARG A 708 -44.10 1.87 33.02
CA ARG A 708 -42.76 2.09 33.57
C ARG A 708 -42.93 2.26 35.07
N GLN A 709 -42.72 1.18 35.84
CA GLN A 709 -42.48 1.32 37.26
C GLN A 709 -41.16 2.08 37.38
N PHE A 710 -41.23 3.26 37.97
CA PHE A 710 -40.04 4.03 38.25
C PHE A 710 -39.17 3.25 39.25
N ASN A 711 -37.87 3.53 39.26
CA ASN A 711 -37.02 2.99 40.31
C ASN A 711 -37.33 3.77 41.60
N ASN A 712 -38.26 3.27 42.40
CA ASN A 712 -38.75 3.93 43.61
C ASN A 712 -37.59 4.31 44.54
N ALA A 713 -36.55 3.47 44.66
CA ALA A 713 -35.38 3.78 45.50
C ALA A 713 -34.57 4.99 44.99
N LEU A 714 -34.47 5.20 43.67
CA LEU A 714 -33.81 6.37 43.10
C LEU A 714 -34.70 7.62 43.13
N LEU A 715 -36.02 7.44 43.19
CA LEU A 715 -36.99 8.52 43.36
C LEU A 715 -37.25 8.90 44.82
N GLY A 716 -36.70 8.15 45.79
CA GLY A 716 -36.98 8.34 47.21
C GLY A 716 -38.37 7.85 47.64
N GLU A 717 -39.01 7.02 46.83
CA GLU A 717 -40.31 6.40 47.06
C GLU A 717 -40.18 5.00 47.67
N ASN A 718 -41.29 4.45 48.16
CA ASN A 718 -41.31 3.20 48.90
C ASN A 718 -40.95 1.99 48.01
N VAL A 719 -39.99 1.18 48.47
CA VAL A 719 -39.36 0.10 47.67
C VAL A 719 -40.25 -1.15 47.56
N ASP A 720 -41.34 -1.21 48.33
CA ASP A 720 -42.17 -2.40 48.54
C ASP A 720 -43.42 -2.49 47.63
N ASN A 721 -43.57 -1.58 46.66
CA ASN A 721 -44.73 -1.52 45.74
C ASN A 721 -46.09 -1.41 46.48
N SER A 722 -46.11 -0.96 47.74
CA SER A 722 -47.34 -0.49 48.37
C SER A 722 -47.89 0.70 47.57
N ALA A 723 -49.21 0.90 47.58
CA ALA A 723 -49.88 1.87 46.71
C ALA A 723 -49.44 3.31 47.08
N ASP A 724 -48.39 3.79 46.43
CA ASP A 724 -47.88 5.14 46.59
C ASP A 724 -48.30 5.99 45.37
N SER A 725 -48.73 7.21 45.64
CA SER A 725 -49.24 8.11 44.61
C SER A 725 -48.04 8.71 43.90
N LEU A 726 -47.93 8.61 42.57
CA LEU A 726 -46.87 9.24 41.77
C LEU A 726 -46.73 10.74 42.14
N MET A 727 -45.67 11.10 42.87
CA MET A 727 -45.43 12.47 43.33
C MET A 727 -44.44 13.18 42.39
N PHE A 728 -44.95 14.01 41.49
CA PHE A 728 -44.11 14.84 40.62
C PHE A 728 -43.48 15.99 41.41
N LYS A 729 -42.15 16.11 41.42
CA LYS A 729 -41.41 17.20 42.07
C LYS A 729 -40.82 18.14 41.00
N GLU A 730 -41.17 19.42 41.06
CA GLU A 730 -40.69 20.46 40.17
C GLU A 730 -39.21 20.78 40.43
N THR A 731 -38.42 20.92 39.36
CA THR A 731 -36.95 20.84 39.42
C THR A 731 -36.27 22.16 39.82
N ILE A 732 -36.94 23.31 39.67
CA ILE A 732 -36.37 24.64 39.94
C ILE A 732 -36.57 25.05 41.40
N ARG A 733 -37.73 24.73 41.98
CA ARG A 733 -38.12 25.09 43.35
C ARG A 733 -38.11 23.92 44.31
N GLY A 734 -38.06 22.68 43.79
CA GLY A 734 -38.05 21.49 44.62
C GLY A 734 -39.40 21.22 45.32
N GLU A 735 -40.49 21.72 44.76
CA GLU A 735 -41.84 21.58 45.30
C GLU A 735 -42.59 20.43 44.62
N TYR A 736 -43.46 19.74 45.35
CA TYR A 736 -44.33 18.73 44.75
C TYR A 736 -45.49 19.40 44.00
N LEU A 737 -45.78 18.93 42.78
CA LEU A 737 -46.93 19.32 41.94
C LEU A 737 -48.28 18.84 42.50
N MET A 738 -48.27 18.05 43.58
CA MET A 738 -49.44 17.66 44.36
C MET A 738 -49.39 18.37 45.72
N ASP A 739 -50.40 19.19 45.97
CA ASP A 739 -50.43 20.27 46.96
C ASP A 739 -50.88 19.82 48.37
N GLU A 740 -51.67 18.75 48.49
CA GLU A 740 -52.40 18.45 49.73
C GLU A 740 -51.52 17.94 50.91
N HIS A 741 -50.23 17.62 50.70
CA HIS A 741 -49.33 17.10 51.75
C HIS A 741 -48.03 17.90 51.93
N ASN A 742 -47.87 19.05 51.27
CA ASN A 742 -46.67 19.88 51.44
C ASN A 742 -46.82 20.82 52.65
N GLY A 743 -46.15 20.48 53.76
CA GLY A 743 -46.18 21.27 55.00
C GLY A 743 -45.71 22.72 54.87
N ASN A 744 -44.93 23.05 53.83
CA ASN A 744 -44.44 24.42 53.58
C ASN A 744 -45.45 25.31 52.83
N LEU A 745 -46.52 24.73 52.25
CA LEU A 745 -47.55 25.47 51.50
C LEU A 745 -48.90 25.56 52.26
N LEU A 746 -48.98 25.02 53.49
CA LEU A 746 -50.09 25.19 54.42
C LEU A 746 -50.11 26.61 55.00
N ASN A 747 -50.41 27.61 54.18
CA ASN A 747 -50.71 28.95 54.66
C ASN A 747 -52.13 28.97 55.23
N LYS A 748 -52.28 29.45 56.46
CA LYS A 748 -53.58 29.59 57.17
C LYS A 748 -54.57 30.55 56.48
N ASP A 749 -54.08 31.38 55.56
CA ASP A 749 -54.87 32.40 54.88
C ASP A 749 -55.10 32.06 53.37
N VAL A 750 -54.77 30.85 52.92
CA VAL A 750 -54.95 30.39 51.52
C VAL A 750 -55.75 29.09 51.46
N ASP A 751 -56.95 29.17 50.89
CA ASP A 751 -57.82 28.02 50.60
C ASP A 751 -57.51 27.48 49.20
N TYR A 752 -56.92 26.29 49.15
CA TYR A 752 -56.75 25.54 47.90
C TYR A 752 -57.98 24.67 47.66
N ALA A 753 -58.40 24.57 46.39
CA ALA A 753 -59.51 23.72 46.01
C ALA A 753 -59.05 22.26 45.85
N GLY A 754 -59.32 21.42 46.84
CA GLY A 754 -58.94 19.99 46.86
C GLY A 754 -59.88 19.09 46.05
N ILE A 755 -59.43 17.88 45.70
CA ILE A 755 -60.23 16.91 44.90
C ILE A 755 -61.16 16.06 45.80
N TRP A 756 -60.97 16.11 47.11
CA TRP A 756 -61.75 15.34 48.09
C TRP A 756 -62.98 16.09 48.60
N GLY A 757 -63.95 15.35 49.14
CA GLY A 757 -65.12 15.96 49.78
C GLY A 757 -64.72 16.78 51.02
N GLU A 758 -65.45 17.86 51.27
CA GLU A 758 -65.25 18.86 52.34
C GLU A 758 -64.83 18.28 53.70
N ALA A 759 -65.39 17.13 54.10
CA ALA A 759 -65.09 16.46 55.37
C ALA A 759 -63.67 15.88 55.48
N LYS A 760 -62.91 15.79 54.38
CA LYS A 760 -61.52 15.29 54.32
C LYS A 760 -60.49 16.40 54.14
N ALA A 761 -60.94 17.62 53.86
CA ALA A 761 -60.09 18.77 53.55
C ALA A 761 -59.99 19.79 54.70
N ASP A 762 -60.39 19.42 55.92
CA ASP A 762 -60.31 20.27 57.13
C ASP A 762 -60.85 21.71 56.93
N GLY A 763 -61.99 21.83 56.23
CA GLY A 763 -62.69 23.11 56.03
C GLY A 763 -62.27 23.92 54.80
N LYS A 764 -61.43 23.37 53.90
CA LYS A 764 -61.02 24.03 52.64
C LYS A 764 -61.95 23.69 51.46
N LEU A 765 -62.00 24.59 50.47
CA LEU A 765 -62.84 24.47 49.26
C LEU A 765 -62.55 23.16 48.49
N ALA A 766 -63.57 22.56 47.88
CA ALA A 766 -63.46 21.29 47.16
C ALA A 766 -64.02 21.39 45.73
N PHE A 767 -63.32 20.81 44.75
CA PHE A 767 -63.85 20.58 43.40
C PHE A 767 -64.66 19.29 43.38
N ARG A 768 -66.00 19.39 43.35
CA ARG A 768 -66.85 18.26 42.93
C ARG A 768 -66.95 18.23 41.42
N ILE A 769 -66.17 17.38 40.76
CA ILE A 769 -66.44 16.98 39.38
C ILE A 769 -67.47 15.86 39.43
N ASP A 770 -68.75 16.22 39.32
CA ASP A 770 -69.82 15.23 39.16
C ASP A 770 -69.62 14.56 37.80
N THR A 771 -69.42 13.24 37.78
CA THR A 771 -69.39 12.50 36.51
C THR A 771 -70.78 12.59 35.90
N ALA A 772 -70.94 13.40 34.85
CA ALA A 772 -72.10 13.29 33.98
C ALA A 772 -72.27 11.81 33.59
N TRP A 773 -73.44 11.26 33.89
CA TRP A 773 -73.79 9.85 33.79
C TRP A 773 -73.35 9.20 32.47
N LEU A 774 -72.38 8.30 32.52
CA LEU A 774 -72.07 7.36 31.44
C LEU A 774 -72.25 5.92 31.93
N THR A 775 -73.49 5.43 31.81
CA THR A 775 -73.90 4.02 31.75
C THR A 775 -73.46 3.05 32.87
N ARG A 776 -74.39 2.76 33.81
CA ARG A 776 -74.32 1.62 34.73
C ARG A 776 -74.21 0.29 33.96
N GLY A 777 -73.23 -0.56 34.33
CA GLY A 777 -73.29 -2.01 34.11
C GLY A 777 -72.22 -2.65 33.22
N ALA A 778 -71.35 -1.87 32.55
CA ALA A 778 -70.39 -2.42 31.58
C ALA A 778 -68.89 -2.33 31.98
N GLY A 779 -68.55 -1.85 33.18
CA GLY A 779 -67.21 -1.98 33.75
C GLY A 779 -66.06 -1.34 32.94
N LYS A 780 -66.22 -0.14 32.39
CA LYS A 780 -65.10 0.62 31.77
C LYS A 780 -64.79 1.93 32.50
N VAL A 781 -63.49 2.27 32.50
CA VAL A 781 -62.73 3.04 33.51
C VAL A 781 -62.51 4.52 33.15
N LYS A 782 -62.41 5.37 34.20
CA LYS A 782 -61.90 6.76 34.37
C LYS A 782 -61.94 7.76 33.19
N PRO A 783 -62.49 8.97 33.41
CA PRO A 783 -61.98 10.16 32.73
C PRO A 783 -60.74 10.70 33.49
N GLN A 784 -59.62 10.91 32.79
CA GLN A 784 -58.56 11.82 33.23
C GLN A 784 -58.90 13.22 32.69
N TYR A 785 -59.10 14.20 33.56
CA TYR A 785 -59.20 15.61 33.17
C TYR A 785 -57.88 16.32 33.49
N LEU A 786 -57.36 17.09 32.53
CA LEU A 786 -56.38 18.14 32.77
C LEU A 786 -57.15 19.47 32.76
N VAL A 787 -57.30 20.10 33.92
CA VAL A 787 -57.90 21.44 34.03
C VAL A 787 -56.76 22.45 34.12
N SER A 788 -56.63 23.31 33.10
CA SER A 788 -55.76 24.48 33.14
C SER A 788 -56.64 25.72 33.25
N ALA A 789 -56.51 26.46 34.33
CA ALA A 789 -57.20 27.73 34.53
C ALA A 789 -56.24 28.89 34.22
N TYR A 790 -56.61 29.73 33.26
CA TYR A 790 -55.99 31.03 33.04
C TYR A 790 -56.75 32.09 33.86
N ARG A 791 -56.03 32.98 34.53
CA ARG A 791 -56.63 34.05 35.33
C ARG A 791 -56.84 35.28 34.45
N GLU A 792 -58.10 35.58 34.12
CA GLU A 792 -58.50 36.91 33.67
C GLU A 792 -59.26 37.59 34.82
N LEU A 793 -58.79 38.76 35.24
CA LEU A 793 -59.37 39.52 36.35
C LEU A 793 -60.47 40.42 35.76
N ILE A 794 -61.73 39.98 35.87
CA ILE A 794 -62.87 40.85 35.58
C ILE A 794 -63.33 41.46 36.91
N GLU A 795 -63.02 42.74 37.08
CA GLU A 795 -63.38 43.49 38.27
C GLU A 795 -64.82 44.00 38.15
N GLY A 796 -65.69 43.50 39.04
CA GLY A 796 -66.99 44.11 39.33
C GLY A 796 -68.21 43.46 38.67
N GLU A 797 -68.83 42.53 39.39
CA GLU A 797 -70.28 42.56 39.57
C GLU A 797 -70.61 41.92 40.92
N LYS A 798 -71.27 42.70 41.78
CA LYS A 798 -71.83 42.21 43.05
C LYS A 798 -72.97 41.25 42.75
N ILE A 799 -73.00 40.12 43.44
CA ILE A 799 -74.26 39.55 43.91
C ILE A 799 -74.26 39.65 45.43
#